data_AF-A0A3A8KWD2-F1
#
_entry.id   AF-A0A3A8KWD2-F1
#
_cell.length_a   1.000
_cell.length_b   1.000
_cell.length_c   1.000
_cell.angle_alpha   90.00
_cell.angle_beta   90.00
_cell.angle_gamma   90.00
#
_symmetry.space_group_name_H-M   'P 1'
#
loop_
_entity.id
_entity.type
_entity.pdbx_description
1 polymer ?
#
loop_
_entity_poly.entity_id
_entity_poly.type
_entity_poly.pdbx_seq_one_letter_code
_entity_poly.pdbx_strand_id
1 'polypeptide(L)'
;MSPWTLCLCALLLAVPRPAQAQSQEEKRRQLQERLGVKKPAEPATRVEATPDAGVAEPAEASAAPKGTPSPPSRSQPGPAKPRALTFAEDARPILEKQCASCHRPDGKAARTQWVLRGGPEDYDATLRFVKTAAAAQSPLLKKGSGATLHGGQKAIAVDSAEYAKLLTWIEGGALPGRASVATTPAPVSPPTVAASEPKPAAPHTRDSAPTPLASNPTPAEPGPAPVIAPSPPAASPTAAADALRFAPRIHEQLMSGCASCHAPDGFAGSSRYVASADPVQHLRSVLPLVVPGSAATSLLYQRAKGEAHPGGAVWEPGSAELELLGQWINAGALGPVPDTTAVASAPGSTTSPATPAAAPTPPAPAANPHAANPHAGISLGTYPVLGSLSLNGRFDLNYERRNYNDHPFQSEGVNALRSYHQFLFLTRQSATDPVMLTLEALSLQFWEVGVRVGPETWPVKVFAKGGKVLVPFGGEPLFHHNYGGLAGFDQKVLPVVFAREGLTVNVQRRQGPLTLSGDAYLIAGFRLRTADAVLNLQSDFAPLDETRLGLGARLGASWGPISVWYSPYFNSLGFGRRLFLQALDVAVWRPRGVPVLERFSLGAGLLRGDVSGGEDEGYGGPGADYYHFASYLQLRFHPSDWLYLQYRQGLRTFGNRRGLILDSTDLTRDDGSTHNVGAVARWRGLSAGLFHYWNLEKADELPDDFTRLVVAYEF
;
A
#
# COMPACT_ATOMS: atom_id res chain seq x y z
N MET A 1 30.99 -5.87 47.21
CA MET A 1 30.29 -5.51 45.95
C MET A 1 31.33 -5.12 44.92
N SER A 2 31.29 -5.73 43.73
CA SER A 2 32.29 -5.53 42.68
C SER A 2 32.10 -4.16 42.02
N PRO A 3 33.18 -3.46 41.59
CA PRO A 3 33.07 -2.20 40.84
C PRO A 3 32.22 -2.34 39.56
N TRP A 4 32.03 -3.55 39.05
CA TRP A 4 31.18 -3.85 37.91
C TRP A 4 29.67 -3.80 38.22
N THR A 5 29.27 -4.06 39.47
CA THR A 5 27.85 -3.94 39.89
C THR A 5 27.41 -2.47 39.90
N LEU A 6 28.33 -1.55 40.20
CA LEU A 6 28.09 -0.10 40.14
C LEU A 6 27.96 0.41 38.70
N CYS A 7 28.73 -0.13 37.75
CA CYS A 7 28.65 0.25 36.34
C CYS A 7 27.34 -0.22 35.68
N LEU A 8 26.87 -1.43 36.03
CA LEU A 8 25.56 -1.94 35.58
C LEU A 8 24.39 -1.16 36.21
N CYS A 9 24.51 -0.75 37.48
CA CYS A 9 23.51 0.11 38.12
C CYS A 9 23.50 1.53 37.55
N ALA A 10 24.66 2.09 37.17
CA ALA A 10 24.75 3.40 36.53
C ALA A 10 24.10 3.42 35.13
N LEU A 11 24.21 2.33 34.35
CA LEU A 11 23.53 2.21 33.06
C LEU A 11 22.01 2.00 33.21
N LEU A 12 21.55 1.32 34.27
CA LEU A 12 20.12 1.13 34.56
C LEU A 12 19.46 2.38 35.19
N LEU A 13 20.24 3.27 35.81
CA LEU A 13 19.75 4.54 36.37
C LEU A 13 19.83 5.72 35.38
N ALA A 14 20.47 5.54 34.22
CA ALA A 14 20.48 6.49 33.11
C ALA A 14 19.28 6.35 32.16
N VAL A 15 18.24 5.62 32.56
CA VAL A 15 16.93 5.67 31.89
C VAL A 15 16.33 7.04 32.18
N PRO A 16 16.02 7.87 31.16
CA PRO A 16 15.32 9.13 31.42
C PRO A 16 14.04 8.82 32.18
N ARG A 17 13.85 9.48 33.34
CA ARG A 17 12.57 9.41 34.07
C ARG A 17 11.46 9.64 33.05
N PRO A 18 10.42 8.78 32.99
CA PRO A 18 9.31 9.04 32.09
C PRO A 18 8.80 10.43 32.43
N ALA A 19 8.93 11.36 31.48
CA ALA A 19 8.28 12.64 31.58
C ALA A 19 6.82 12.33 31.84
N GLN A 20 6.30 12.81 32.97
CA GLN A 20 4.92 12.63 33.38
C GLN A 20 4.07 12.99 32.17
N ALA A 21 3.39 11.99 31.59
CA ALA A 21 2.67 12.17 30.34
C ALA A 21 1.58 13.20 30.57
N GLN A 22 1.81 14.45 30.15
CA GLN A 22 0.75 15.45 30.06
C GLN A 22 -0.31 14.86 29.13
N SER A 23 -1.55 14.79 29.62
CA SER A 23 -2.67 14.34 28.81
C SER A 23 -2.76 15.20 27.54
N GLN A 24 -3.26 14.61 26.45
CA GLN A 24 -3.49 15.34 25.19
C GLN A 24 -4.36 16.59 25.42
N GLU A 25 -5.25 16.54 26.41
CA GLU A 25 -6.11 17.63 26.84
C GLU A 25 -5.33 18.79 27.47
N GLU A 26 -4.32 18.49 28.30
CA GLU A 26 -3.43 19.50 28.90
C GLU A 26 -2.56 20.18 27.83
N LYS A 27 -2.06 19.42 26.85
CA LYS A 27 -1.31 19.98 25.70
C LYS A 27 -2.19 20.86 24.81
N ARG A 28 -3.43 20.44 24.57
CA ARG A 28 -4.41 21.22 23.80
C ARG A 28 -4.78 22.52 24.54
N ARG A 29 -4.93 22.48 25.87
CA ARG A 29 -5.19 23.66 26.71
C ARG A 29 -4.02 24.65 26.66
N GLN A 30 -2.78 24.18 26.83
CA GLN A 30 -1.59 25.03 26.74
C GLN A 30 -1.40 25.65 25.34
N LEU A 31 -1.75 24.91 24.28
CA LEU A 31 -1.72 25.44 22.92
C LEU A 31 -2.79 26.52 22.70
N GLN A 32 -4.00 26.31 23.20
CA GLN A 32 -5.09 27.29 23.13
C GLN A 32 -4.79 28.58 23.92
N GLU A 33 -4.17 28.44 25.10
CA GLU A 33 -3.68 29.58 25.89
C GLU A 33 -2.58 30.37 25.17
N ARG A 34 -1.59 29.68 24.56
CA ARG A 34 -0.53 30.35 23.77
C ARG A 34 -1.04 31.05 22.52
N LEU A 35 -2.13 30.55 21.94
CA LEU A 35 -2.76 31.12 20.75
C LEU A 35 -3.81 32.19 21.07
N GLY A 36 -4.03 32.53 22.34
CA GLY A 36 -5.00 33.55 22.75
C GLY A 36 -6.46 33.19 22.44
N VAL A 37 -6.76 31.90 22.26
CA VAL A 37 -8.12 31.43 21.95
C VAL A 37 -8.94 31.43 23.24
N LYS A 38 -9.80 32.44 23.44
CA LYS A 38 -10.72 32.49 24.58
C LYS A 38 -11.66 31.28 24.56
N LYS A 39 -11.73 30.55 25.68
CA LYS A 39 -12.72 29.49 25.92
C LYS A 39 -14.13 30.08 25.65
N PRO A 40 -14.96 29.44 24.80
CA PRO A 40 -16.35 29.86 24.62
C PRO A 40 -17.08 29.86 25.96
N ALA A 41 -17.92 30.87 26.19
CA ALA A 41 -18.74 30.95 27.39
C ALA A 41 -19.60 29.67 27.51
N GLU A 42 -19.53 29.05 28.69
CA GLU A 42 -20.27 27.84 29.03
C GLU A 42 -21.77 28.13 28.90
N PRO A 43 -22.56 27.33 28.16
CA PRO A 43 -23.99 27.56 28.04
C PRO A 43 -24.66 27.39 29.41
N ALA A 44 -25.58 28.31 29.71
CA ALA A 44 -26.31 28.36 30.97
C ALA A 44 -26.98 27.01 31.28
N THR A 45 -26.78 26.56 32.50
CA THR A 45 -27.28 25.31 33.06
C THR A 45 -28.80 25.23 32.90
N ARG A 46 -29.26 24.20 32.19
CA ARG A 46 -30.68 23.86 32.05
C ARG A 46 -31.19 23.40 33.42
N VAL A 47 -32.06 24.20 34.03
CA VAL A 47 -32.79 23.85 35.25
C VAL A 47 -33.67 22.63 34.97
N GLU A 48 -33.47 21.55 35.73
CA GLU A 48 -34.37 20.40 35.80
C GLU A 48 -35.73 20.83 36.34
N ALA A 49 -36.79 20.57 35.57
CA ALA A 49 -38.17 20.69 36.04
C ALA A 49 -38.66 19.34 36.58
N THR A 50 -39.18 19.38 37.80
CA THR A 50 -39.92 18.33 38.51
C THR A 50 -41.26 18.05 37.83
N PRO A 51 -41.79 16.80 37.84
CA PRO A 51 -43.10 16.50 37.30
C PRO A 51 -44.16 16.66 38.38
N ASP A 52 -45.22 17.43 38.11
CA ASP A 52 -46.47 17.29 38.85
C ASP A 52 -47.69 17.45 37.95
N ALA A 53 -48.73 16.74 38.34
CA ALA A 53 -49.90 16.38 37.57
C ALA A 53 -51.02 17.44 37.61
N GLY A 54 -51.84 17.44 36.56
CA GLY A 54 -53.29 17.50 36.74
C GLY A 54 -54.07 18.71 36.19
N VAL A 55 -54.84 18.42 35.13
CA VAL A 55 -56.28 18.71 34.95
C VAL A 55 -56.76 20.14 34.52
N ALA A 56 -57.60 20.09 33.46
CA ALA A 56 -58.75 20.95 33.07
C ALA A 56 -58.58 22.12 32.06
N GLU A 57 -59.23 21.91 30.91
CA GLU A 57 -59.90 22.86 29.99
C GLU A 57 -61.07 23.64 30.66
N PRO A 58 -61.80 24.60 30.01
CA PRO A 58 -61.62 25.26 28.70
C PRO A 58 -61.88 26.80 28.65
N ALA A 59 -61.64 27.38 27.46
CA ALA A 59 -62.23 28.58 26.85
C ALA A 59 -62.04 29.97 27.50
N GLU A 60 -61.50 30.96 26.75
CA GLU A 60 -62.26 32.03 26.06
C GLU A 60 -61.32 33.02 25.32
N ALA A 61 -61.94 33.91 24.55
CA ALA A 61 -61.50 34.58 23.33
C ALA A 61 -60.62 35.86 23.49
N SER A 62 -60.34 36.49 22.33
CA SER A 62 -59.83 37.88 22.09
C SER A 62 -58.35 37.95 21.66
N ALA A 63 -57.87 38.67 20.63
CA ALA A 63 -58.46 39.56 19.63
C ALA A 63 -57.48 39.69 18.43
N ALA A 64 -58.02 40.16 17.30
CA ALA A 64 -57.34 40.48 16.05
C ALA A 64 -56.33 41.64 16.14
N PRO A 65 -55.46 41.78 15.13
CA PRO A 65 -55.25 43.11 14.55
C PRO A 65 -55.39 43.14 13.01
N LYS A 66 -56.27 44.06 12.61
CA LYS A 66 -56.22 45.05 11.51
C LYS A 66 -55.36 44.74 10.28
N GLY A 67 -56.05 44.82 9.14
CA GLY A 67 -55.53 44.54 7.82
C GLY A 67 -54.62 45.61 7.24
N THR A 68 -53.80 45.13 6.31
CA THR A 68 -52.96 45.89 5.39
C THR A 68 -53.46 45.65 3.95
N PRO A 69 -53.47 46.69 3.10
CA PRO A 69 -54.06 46.62 1.77
C PRO A 69 -53.23 45.76 0.79
N SER A 70 -53.93 44.92 0.04
CA SER A 70 -53.38 44.12 -1.07
C SER A 70 -52.70 44.99 -2.14
N PRO A 71 -51.45 44.70 -2.54
CA PRO A 71 -50.88 45.27 -3.75
C PRO A 71 -51.49 44.61 -5.00
N PRO A 72 -51.53 45.34 -6.15
CA PRO A 72 -52.18 44.87 -7.36
C PRO A 72 -51.48 43.62 -7.94
N SER A 73 -52.31 42.63 -8.27
CA SER A 73 -51.98 41.37 -8.94
C SER A 73 -51.16 41.64 -10.21
N ARG A 74 -49.84 41.43 -10.11
CA ARG A 74 -48.90 41.45 -11.23
C ARG A 74 -48.91 40.05 -11.86
N SER A 75 -49.26 39.98 -13.13
CA SER A 75 -49.28 38.76 -13.95
C SER A 75 -48.02 37.92 -13.73
N GLN A 76 -48.19 36.68 -13.28
CA GLN A 76 -47.07 35.74 -13.09
C GLN A 76 -46.39 35.50 -14.44
N PRO A 77 -45.08 35.78 -14.59
CA PRO A 77 -44.32 35.33 -15.74
C PRO A 77 -44.31 33.80 -15.73
N GLY A 78 -44.62 33.19 -16.89
CA GLY A 78 -44.58 31.73 -17.05
C GLY A 78 -43.24 31.13 -16.63
N PRO A 79 -43.19 29.83 -16.28
CA PRO A 79 -42.00 29.20 -15.73
C PRO A 79 -40.81 29.41 -16.65
N ALA A 80 -39.85 30.21 -16.17
CA ALA A 80 -38.62 30.48 -16.90
C ALA A 80 -37.87 29.16 -17.12
N LYS A 81 -37.51 28.89 -18.38
CA LYS A 81 -36.72 27.71 -18.74
C LYS A 81 -35.44 27.66 -17.88
N PRO A 82 -35.10 26.53 -17.22
CA PRO A 82 -33.90 26.43 -16.41
C PRO A 82 -32.66 26.83 -17.23
N ARG A 83 -31.86 27.73 -16.67
CA ARG A 83 -30.59 28.16 -17.27
C ARG A 83 -29.59 27.00 -17.23
N ALA A 84 -28.85 26.79 -18.32
CA ALA A 84 -27.76 25.82 -18.33
C ALA A 84 -26.62 26.29 -17.40
N LEU A 85 -26.09 25.38 -16.58
CA LEU A 85 -24.96 25.67 -15.68
C LEU A 85 -23.66 25.80 -16.49
N THR A 86 -22.76 26.67 -16.03
CA THR A 86 -21.49 26.95 -16.71
C THR A 86 -20.31 26.86 -15.74
N PHE A 87 -19.11 26.64 -16.28
CA PHE A 87 -17.91 26.53 -15.47
C PHE A 87 -17.62 27.85 -14.75
N ALA A 88 -17.61 28.96 -15.49
CA ALA A 88 -17.24 30.27 -14.96
C ALA A 88 -18.13 30.75 -13.80
N GLU A 89 -19.45 30.50 -13.87
CA GLU A 89 -20.43 31.02 -12.91
C GLU A 89 -20.86 30.00 -11.86
N ASP A 90 -20.85 28.70 -12.18
CA ASP A 90 -21.45 27.67 -11.33
C ASP A 90 -20.42 26.69 -10.76
N ALA A 91 -19.53 26.14 -11.61
CA ALA A 91 -18.60 25.10 -11.18
C ALA A 91 -17.33 25.65 -10.51
N ARG A 92 -16.68 26.67 -11.11
CA ARG A 92 -15.43 27.24 -10.61
C ARG A 92 -15.53 27.77 -9.18
N PRO A 93 -16.58 28.51 -8.77
CA PRO A 93 -16.69 28.96 -7.38
C PRO A 93 -16.73 27.81 -6.36
N ILE A 94 -17.32 26.67 -6.71
CA ILE A 94 -17.32 25.48 -5.85
C ILE A 94 -15.91 24.89 -5.77
N LEU A 95 -15.25 24.73 -6.90
CA LEU A 95 -13.91 24.14 -6.98
C LEU A 95 -12.87 25.02 -6.28
N GLU A 96 -12.94 26.34 -6.44
CA GLU A 96 -12.07 27.27 -5.72
C GLU A 96 -12.31 27.18 -4.21
N LYS A 97 -13.56 27.24 -3.78
CA LYS A 97 -13.92 27.17 -2.35
C LYS A 97 -13.47 25.87 -1.68
N GLN A 98 -13.65 24.74 -2.36
CA GLN A 98 -13.44 23.42 -1.76
C GLN A 98 -12.04 22.85 -2.01
N CYS A 99 -11.40 23.20 -3.13
CA CYS A 99 -10.18 22.53 -3.59
C CYS A 99 -8.96 23.45 -3.68
N ALA A 100 -9.12 24.79 -3.76
CA ALA A 100 -7.97 25.68 -3.98
C ALA A 100 -6.99 25.74 -2.80
N SER A 101 -7.39 25.38 -1.58
CA SER A 101 -6.49 25.30 -0.42
C SER A 101 -5.28 24.40 -0.70
N CYS A 102 -5.49 23.31 -1.44
CA CYS A 102 -4.46 22.38 -1.89
C CYS A 102 -4.04 22.61 -3.34
N HIS A 103 -4.99 22.91 -4.24
CA HIS A 103 -4.78 22.98 -5.69
C HIS A 103 -4.40 24.36 -6.22
N ARG A 104 -3.88 25.28 -5.41
CA ARG A 104 -3.32 26.56 -5.88
C ARG A 104 -1.82 26.46 -6.21
N PRO A 105 -1.22 27.42 -6.93
CA PRO A 105 0.21 27.38 -7.29
C PRO A 105 1.18 27.25 -6.11
N ASP A 106 0.79 27.68 -4.91
CA ASP A 106 1.53 27.57 -3.65
C ASP A 106 0.99 26.47 -2.71
N GLY A 107 0.00 25.69 -3.16
CA GLY A 107 -0.67 24.67 -2.36
C GLY A 107 0.09 23.33 -2.34
N LYS A 108 -0.28 22.44 -1.42
CA LYS A 108 0.33 21.10 -1.30
C LYS A 108 0.20 20.27 -2.60
N ALA A 109 -0.78 20.55 -3.44
CA ALA A 109 -1.02 19.90 -4.73
C ALA A 109 -0.54 20.74 -5.93
N ALA A 110 0.30 21.77 -5.72
CA ALA A 110 0.84 22.63 -6.78
C ALA A 110 1.63 21.87 -7.86
N ARG A 111 2.19 20.70 -7.52
CA ARG A 111 2.93 19.83 -8.45
C ARG A 111 2.03 18.88 -9.25
N THR A 112 0.73 18.89 -9.01
CA THR A 112 -0.21 18.03 -9.74
C THR A 112 -0.60 18.66 -11.07
N GLN A 113 -1.18 17.87 -11.96
CA GLN A 113 -1.67 18.36 -13.25
C GLN A 113 -2.94 19.23 -13.17
N TRP A 114 -3.53 19.36 -11.97
CA TRP A 114 -4.71 20.18 -11.73
C TRP A 114 -4.36 21.30 -10.74
N VAL A 115 -4.22 22.52 -11.25
CA VAL A 115 -3.93 23.71 -10.43
C VAL A 115 -4.94 24.80 -10.78
N LEU A 116 -5.68 25.25 -9.78
CA LEU A 116 -6.63 26.36 -9.82
C LEU A 116 -5.87 27.68 -9.60
N ARG A 117 -5.92 28.55 -10.60
CA ARG A 117 -5.25 29.86 -10.65
C ARG A 117 -6.23 31.02 -10.46
N GLY A 118 -7.53 30.75 -10.40
CA GLY A 118 -8.58 31.75 -10.26
C GLY A 118 -9.00 32.41 -11.58
N GLY A 119 -8.58 31.82 -12.70
CA GLY A 119 -8.74 32.39 -14.04
C GLY A 119 -9.57 31.52 -14.98
N PRO A 120 -9.79 31.97 -16.24
CA PRO A 120 -10.43 31.14 -17.27
C PRO A 120 -9.61 29.89 -17.63
N GLU A 121 -8.30 29.89 -17.44
CA GLU A 121 -7.40 28.75 -17.69
C GLU A 121 -7.70 27.52 -16.82
N ASP A 122 -8.40 27.72 -15.70
CA ASP A 122 -8.83 26.63 -14.82
C ASP A 122 -9.85 25.72 -15.50
N TYR A 123 -10.54 26.20 -16.54
CA TYR A 123 -11.48 25.41 -17.32
C TYR A 123 -10.77 24.25 -18.02
N ASP A 124 -9.73 24.54 -18.80
CA ASP A 124 -8.99 23.52 -19.55
C ASP A 124 -8.27 22.53 -18.63
N ALA A 125 -7.77 23.03 -17.48
CA ALA A 125 -7.18 22.18 -16.46
C ALA A 125 -8.22 21.24 -15.84
N THR A 126 -9.43 21.73 -15.55
CA THR A 126 -10.52 20.96 -14.94
C THR A 126 -11.12 19.96 -15.90
N LEU A 127 -11.28 20.32 -17.18
CA LEU A 127 -11.93 19.49 -18.20
C LEU A 127 -11.22 18.13 -18.40
N ARG A 128 -9.91 18.06 -18.16
CA ARG A 128 -9.12 16.82 -18.19
C ARG A 128 -9.56 15.78 -17.15
N PHE A 129 -10.30 16.20 -16.13
CA PHE A 129 -10.80 15.35 -15.05
C PHE A 129 -12.32 15.15 -15.10
N VAL A 130 -12.95 15.55 -16.21
CA VAL A 130 -14.40 15.48 -16.44
C VAL A 130 -14.73 14.43 -17.49
N LYS A 131 -15.70 13.56 -17.18
CA LYS A 131 -16.26 12.56 -18.10
C LYS A 131 -17.72 12.90 -18.38
N THR A 132 -18.01 13.65 -19.43
CA THR A 132 -19.37 14.11 -19.75
C THR A 132 -20.35 12.96 -20.03
N ALA A 133 -19.88 11.86 -20.64
CA ALA A 133 -20.71 10.67 -20.88
C ALA A 133 -21.02 9.84 -19.63
N ALA A 134 -20.32 10.08 -18.51
CA ALA A 134 -20.47 9.35 -17.26
C ALA A 134 -20.15 10.29 -16.09
N ALA A 135 -21.00 11.30 -15.88
CA ALA A 135 -20.70 12.46 -15.04
C ALA A 135 -20.25 12.07 -13.62
N ALA A 136 -21.00 11.20 -12.93
CA ALA A 136 -20.67 10.71 -11.59
C ALA A 136 -19.34 9.93 -11.52
N GLN A 137 -18.87 9.40 -12.65
CA GLN A 137 -17.60 8.66 -12.77
C GLN A 137 -16.41 9.58 -13.10
N SER A 138 -16.64 10.90 -13.19
CA SER A 138 -15.57 11.88 -13.41
C SER A 138 -14.55 11.82 -12.26
N PRO A 139 -13.23 11.73 -12.55
CA PRO A 139 -12.20 11.82 -11.52
C PRO A 139 -12.35 13.03 -10.59
N LEU A 140 -12.83 14.16 -11.12
CA LEU A 140 -13.15 15.36 -10.35
C LEU A 140 -14.13 15.08 -9.19
N LEU A 141 -15.26 14.44 -9.49
CA LEU A 141 -16.30 14.11 -8.51
C LEU A 141 -15.88 12.97 -7.58
N LYS A 142 -15.25 11.91 -8.10
CA LYS A 142 -14.79 10.79 -7.27
C LYS A 142 -13.75 11.23 -6.23
N LYS A 143 -12.78 12.05 -6.64
CA LYS A 143 -11.76 12.58 -5.71
C LYS A 143 -12.37 13.59 -4.74
N GLY A 144 -13.12 14.57 -5.24
CA GLY A 144 -13.76 15.59 -4.39
C GLY A 144 -14.69 14.99 -3.32
N SER A 145 -15.38 13.88 -3.64
CA SER A 145 -16.27 13.18 -2.72
C SER A 145 -15.62 12.14 -1.81
N GLY A 146 -14.33 11.85 -2.00
CA GLY A 146 -13.62 10.80 -1.29
C GLY A 146 -14.01 9.37 -1.73
N ALA A 147 -14.80 9.22 -2.80
CA ALA A 147 -15.09 7.91 -3.40
C ALA A 147 -13.83 7.26 -4.02
N THR A 148 -12.80 8.05 -4.30
CA THR A 148 -11.46 7.57 -4.62
C THR A 148 -10.45 8.28 -3.74
N LEU A 149 -9.46 7.54 -3.24
CA LEU A 149 -8.38 8.09 -2.44
C LEU A 149 -7.64 9.17 -3.24
N HIS A 150 -7.55 10.37 -2.66
CA HIS A 150 -6.63 11.41 -3.10
C HIS A 150 -5.95 11.98 -1.86
N GLY A 151 -4.78 12.60 -2.01
CA GLY A 151 -4.00 13.10 -0.86
C GLY A 151 -4.67 14.22 -0.05
N GLY A 152 -5.87 14.67 -0.44
CA GLY A 152 -6.70 15.64 0.28
C GLY A 152 -7.84 14.95 1.04
N GLN A 153 -8.42 15.67 2.00
CA GLN A 153 -9.63 15.21 2.68
C GLN A 153 -10.85 15.24 1.74
N LYS A 154 -11.91 14.50 2.07
CA LYS A 154 -13.21 14.60 1.40
C LYS A 154 -13.70 16.06 1.46
N ALA A 155 -13.73 16.73 0.32
CA ALA A 155 -14.03 18.16 0.24
C ALA A 155 -15.51 18.44 -0.10
N ILE A 156 -16.20 17.49 -0.75
CA ILE A 156 -17.58 17.67 -1.21
C ILE A 156 -18.41 16.45 -0.83
N ALA A 157 -19.46 16.60 -0.03
CA ALA A 157 -20.35 15.48 0.30
C ALA A 157 -21.20 15.07 -0.92
N VAL A 158 -21.42 13.76 -1.15
CA VAL A 158 -22.15 13.25 -2.34
C VAL A 158 -23.61 13.74 -2.37
N ASP A 159 -24.18 14.00 -1.20
CA ASP A 159 -25.52 14.52 -0.97
C ASP A 159 -25.58 16.07 -0.89
N SER A 160 -24.46 16.76 -1.08
CA SER A 160 -24.41 18.23 -1.04
C SER A 160 -24.97 18.89 -2.30
N ALA A 161 -25.50 20.10 -2.15
CA ALA A 161 -25.94 20.93 -3.27
C ALA A 161 -24.76 21.27 -4.23
N GLU A 162 -23.55 21.40 -3.70
CA GLU A 162 -22.32 21.58 -4.46
C GLU A 162 -22.02 20.39 -5.37
N TYR A 163 -22.11 19.17 -4.85
CA TYR A 163 -21.94 17.94 -5.65
C TYR A 163 -22.99 17.86 -6.75
N ALA A 164 -24.26 18.06 -6.41
CA ALA A 164 -25.37 18.04 -7.38
C ALA A 164 -25.17 19.08 -8.48
N LYS A 165 -24.72 20.30 -8.13
CA LYS A 165 -24.46 21.36 -9.12
C LYS A 165 -23.30 21.01 -10.06
N LEU A 166 -22.21 20.45 -9.54
CA LEU A 166 -21.09 19.98 -10.36
C LEU A 166 -21.50 18.82 -11.27
N LEU A 167 -22.29 17.87 -10.74
CA LEU A 167 -22.82 16.75 -11.50
C LEU A 167 -23.67 17.25 -12.68
N THR A 168 -24.66 18.11 -12.43
CA THR A 168 -25.53 18.68 -13.46
C THR A 168 -24.75 19.53 -14.49
N TRP A 169 -23.72 20.26 -14.06
CA TRP A 169 -22.84 20.97 -15.00
C TRP A 169 -22.10 20.02 -15.95
N ILE A 170 -21.58 18.90 -15.43
CA ILE A 170 -20.89 17.88 -16.24
C ILE A 170 -21.88 17.18 -17.18
N GLU A 171 -23.05 16.79 -16.69
CA GLU A 171 -24.14 16.19 -17.50
C GLU A 171 -24.62 17.14 -18.61
N GLY A 172 -24.61 18.46 -18.33
CA GLY A 172 -24.89 19.52 -19.30
C GLY A 172 -23.79 19.77 -20.32
N GLY A 173 -22.77 18.90 -20.40
CA GLY A 173 -21.65 19.00 -21.34
C GLY A 173 -20.48 19.83 -20.84
N ALA A 174 -20.41 20.11 -19.53
CA ALA A 174 -19.33 20.85 -18.89
C ALA A 174 -19.03 22.20 -19.55
N LEU A 175 -20.09 22.99 -19.85
CA LEU A 175 -19.97 24.23 -20.62
C LEU A 175 -19.00 25.22 -19.95
N PRO A 176 -18.09 25.90 -20.68
CA PRO A 176 -17.11 26.84 -20.11
C PRO A 176 -17.77 28.10 -19.50
N GLY A 177 -18.94 28.47 -20.02
CA GLY A 177 -19.54 29.80 -19.83
C GLY A 177 -19.11 30.74 -20.95
N ARG A 178 -20.03 31.58 -21.42
CA ARG A 178 -19.72 32.60 -22.42
C ARG A 178 -19.30 33.90 -21.74
N ALA A 179 -18.21 34.49 -22.23
CA ALA A 179 -18.08 35.94 -22.26
C ALA A 179 -19.32 36.53 -22.94
N SER A 180 -19.91 37.55 -22.33
CA SER A 180 -21.13 38.20 -22.80
C SER A 180 -21.05 38.58 -24.28
N VAL A 181 -22.21 38.46 -24.93
CA VAL A 181 -22.56 38.70 -26.33
C VAL A 181 -21.78 39.86 -26.98
N ALA A 182 -21.02 39.55 -28.04
CA ALA A 182 -20.71 40.53 -29.07
C ALA A 182 -22.02 40.88 -29.78
N THR A 183 -22.39 42.16 -29.69
CA THR A 183 -23.49 42.81 -30.39
C THR A 183 -23.50 42.40 -31.87
N THR A 184 -24.57 41.73 -32.30
CA THR A 184 -24.87 41.51 -33.72
C THR A 184 -25.07 42.87 -34.40
N PRO A 185 -24.31 43.23 -35.46
CA PRO A 185 -24.65 44.36 -36.30
C PRO A 185 -25.88 44.03 -37.16
N ALA A 186 -26.69 45.05 -37.41
CA ALA A 186 -27.94 44.99 -38.16
C ALA A 186 -27.82 44.28 -39.53
N PRO A 187 -28.84 43.53 -39.97
CA PRO A 187 -28.85 42.92 -41.29
C PRO A 187 -29.00 43.98 -42.38
N VAL A 188 -28.04 44.01 -43.30
CA VAL A 188 -28.14 44.68 -44.60
C VAL A 188 -28.85 43.74 -45.58
N SER A 189 -29.87 44.28 -46.26
CA SER A 189 -30.70 43.61 -47.26
C SER A 189 -29.90 42.99 -48.42
N PRO A 190 -30.21 41.77 -48.87
CA PRO A 190 -29.81 41.27 -50.17
C PRO A 190 -30.86 41.59 -51.27
N PRO A 191 -30.45 41.70 -52.55
CA PRO A 191 -31.36 41.96 -53.66
C PRO A 191 -32.07 40.69 -54.14
N THR A 192 -33.34 40.91 -54.48
CA THR A 192 -34.31 40.08 -55.18
C THR A 192 -33.83 39.59 -56.56
N VAL A 193 -33.87 38.27 -56.84
CA VAL A 193 -34.22 37.72 -58.18
C VAL A 193 -34.90 36.34 -58.08
N ALA A 194 -36.17 36.34 -58.51
CA ALA A 194 -37.00 35.35 -59.24
C ALA A 194 -36.96 33.82 -58.98
N ALA A 195 -38.12 33.31 -58.54
CA ALA A 195 -38.97 32.20 -59.06
C ALA A 195 -38.30 30.94 -59.70
N SER A 196 -38.68 29.73 -59.29
CA SER A 196 -39.91 29.06 -59.76
C SER A 196 -40.40 27.92 -58.85
N GLU A 197 -41.72 27.88 -58.63
CA GLU A 197 -42.55 26.78 -58.09
C GLU A 197 -42.91 25.78 -59.22
N PRO A 198 -43.41 24.53 -58.98
CA PRO A 198 -44.72 24.27 -58.36
C PRO A 198 -44.87 23.01 -57.44
N LYS A 199 -45.51 23.20 -56.28
CA LYS A 199 -46.79 22.63 -55.71
C LYS A 199 -47.35 21.22 -56.13
N PRO A 200 -48.31 20.61 -55.37
CA PRO A 200 -48.15 19.75 -54.18
C PRO A 200 -49.04 18.44 -54.18
N ALA A 201 -48.93 17.59 -53.16
CA ALA A 201 -50.08 16.80 -52.65
C ALA A 201 -49.89 16.40 -51.17
N ALA A 202 -50.96 16.56 -50.39
CA ALA A 202 -51.03 16.37 -48.93
C ALA A 202 -51.96 15.15 -48.59
N PRO A 203 -52.60 15.05 -47.41
CA PRO A 203 -52.09 14.36 -46.20
C PRO A 203 -53.10 13.34 -45.62
N HIS A 204 -52.72 12.52 -44.61
CA HIS A 204 -53.70 12.03 -43.63
C HIS A 204 -53.10 11.79 -42.23
N THR A 205 -53.72 12.47 -41.27
CA THR A 205 -53.69 12.31 -39.80
C THR A 205 -54.61 11.18 -39.33
N ARG A 206 -54.32 10.53 -38.18
CA ARG A 206 -55.20 10.51 -36.99
C ARG A 206 -54.65 9.70 -35.80
N ASP A 207 -54.90 10.26 -34.63
CA ASP A 207 -54.76 9.76 -33.26
C ASP A 207 -55.53 8.46 -32.96
N SER A 208 -55.10 7.71 -31.92
CA SER A 208 -55.87 7.48 -30.67
C SER A 208 -55.18 6.46 -29.74
N ALA A 209 -54.99 6.84 -28.47
CA ALA A 209 -54.93 5.95 -27.30
C ALA A 209 -56.39 5.67 -26.81
N PRO A 210 -56.74 4.64 -25.98
CA PRO A 210 -56.20 4.41 -24.63
C PRO A 210 -56.12 2.92 -24.14
N THR A 211 -55.56 2.76 -22.92
CA THR A 211 -55.48 1.62 -21.95
C THR A 211 -56.88 1.13 -21.47
N PRO A 212 -57.11 0.08 -20.60
CA PRO A 212 -56.23 -0.86 -19.85
C PRO A 212 -56.76 -2.34 -19.66
N LEU A 213 -56.03 -3.10 -18.80
CA LEU A 213 -56.44 -4.22 -17.90
C LEU A 213 -56.25 -5.72 -18.28
N ALA A 214 -55.52 -6.36 -17.35
CA ALA A 214 -55.26 -7.76 -17.00
C ALA A 214 -56.27 -8.87 -17.38
N SER A 215 -55.74 -10.05 -17.76
CA SER A 215 -56.12 -11.38 -17.23
C SER A 215 -55.10 -12.46 -17.63
N ASN A 216 -54.86 -13.40 -16.73
CA ASN A 216 -53.94 -14.55 -16.82
C ASN A 216 -54.78 -15.85 -17.15
N PRO A 217 -54.23 -17.07 -17.23
CA PRO A 217 -53.93 -17.82 -18.46
C PRO A 217 -54.74 -19.13 -18.67
N THR A 218 -54.84 -19.61 -19.92
CA THR A 218 -55.19 -21.01 -20.27
C THR A 218 -54.74 -21.35 -21.72
N PRO A 219 -54.65 -22.64 -22.14
CA PRO A 219 -53.43 -23.21 -22.73
C PRO A 219 -53.56 -23.63 -24.21
N ALA A 220 -52.42 -23.56 -24.89
CA ALA A 220 -51.95 -24.38 -26.02
C ALA A 220 -52.95 -24.86 -27.09
N GLU A 221 -52.91 -24.19 -28.24
CA GLU A 221 -53.24 -24.78 -29.55
C GLU A 221 -52.12 -24.42 -30.56
N PRO A 222 -51.65 -25.35 -31.40
CA PRO A 222 -50.44 -25.17 -32.21
C PRO A 222 -50.69 -24.30 -33.45
N GLY A 223 -50.13 -23.09 -33.42
CA GLY A 223 -50.07 -22.17 -34.57
C GLY A 223 -48.91 -22.47 -35.54
N PRO A 224 -48.99 -21.96 -36.78
CA PRO A 224 -48.17 -22.38 -37.91
C PRO A 224 -46.71 -21.92 -37.83
N ALA A 225 -45.85 -22.67 -38.52
CA ALA A 225 -44.40 -22.53 -38.57
C ALA A 225 -43.91 -21.09 -38.83
N PRO A 226 -42.89 -20.61 -38.08
CA PRO A 226 -42.32 -19.28 -38.28
C PRO A 226 -41.45 -19.23 -39.53
N VAL A 227 -41.63 -18.17 -40.31
CA VAL A 227 -40.72 -17.76 -41.39
C VAL A 227 -39.37 -17.41 -40.76
N ILE A 228 -38.32 -18.15 -41.17
CA ILE A 228 -36.94 -17.95 -40.74
C ILE A 228 -36.43 -16.61 -41.27
N ALA A 229 -36.17 -15.66 -40.37
CA ALA A 229 -35.36 -14.49 -40.67
C ALA A 229 -33.89 -14.91 -40.88
N PRO A 230 -33.16 -14.35 -41.85
CA PRO A 230 -31.77 -14.71 -42.09
C PRO A 230 -30.89 -14.37 -40.89
N SER A 231 -30.17 -15.37 -40.38
CA SER A 231 -29.18 -15.22 -39.32
C SER A 231 -28.07 -14.23 -39.75
N PRO A 232 -27.63 -13.32 -38.85
CA PRO A 232 -26.46 -12.50 -39.11
C PRO A 232 -25.23 -13.40 -39.33
N PRO A 233 -24.29 -13.00 -40.21
CA PRO A 233 -23.11 -13.79 -40.52
C PRO A 233 -22.29 -14.07 -39.25
N ALA A 234 -22.00 -15.34 -39.00
CA ALA A 234 -21.17 -15.78 -37.89
C ALA A 234 -19.78 -15.12 -37.99
N ALA A 235 -19.42 -14.30 -37.01
CA ALA A 235 -18.10 -13.71 -36.91
C ALA A 235 -17.05 -14.83 -36.79
N SER A 236 -16.00 -14.77 -37.62
CA SER A 236 -14.91 -15.75 -37.62
C SER A 236 -14.27 -15.86 -36.22
N PRO A 237 -14.03 -17.08 -35.68
CA PRO A 237 -13.49 -17.29 -34.34
C PRO A 237 -12.12 -16.64 -34.11
N THR A 238 -11.36 -16.36 -35.17
CA THR A 238 -10.08 -15.67 -35.13
C THR A 238 -10.18 -14.22 -34.64
N ALA A 239 -11.26 -13.50 -34.98
CA ALA A 239 -11.42 -12.09 -34.62
C ALA A 239 -11.68 -11.89 -33.11
N ALA A 240 -12.33 -12.86 -32.46
CA ALA A 240 -12.57 -12.83 -31.02
C ALA A 240 -11.29 -13.08 -30.21
N ALA A 241 -10.38 -13.92 -30.71
CA ALA A 241 -9.10 -14.18 -30.06
C ALA A 241 -8.14 -12.98 -30.16
N ASP A 242 -8.11 -12.29 -31.29
CA ASP A 242 -7.28 -11.10 -31.46
C ASP A 242 -7.78 -9.90 -30.62
N ALA A 243 -9.08 -9.86 -30.30
CA ALA A 243 -9.66 -8.83 -29.44
C ALA A 243 -9.23 -8.91 -27.95
N LEU A 244 -8.64 -10.05 -27.53
CA LEU A 244 -8.13 -10.30 -26.18
C LEU A 244 -6.60 -10.40 -26.19
N ARG A 245 -5.91 -9.58 -26.99
CA ARG A 245 -4.47 -9.35 -26.88
C ARG A 245 -4.16 -8.19 -25.95
N PHE A 246 -2.93 -8.15 -25.44
CA PHE A 246 -2.51 -7.10 -24.51
C PHE A 246 -2.66 -5.68 -25.11
N ALA A 247 -2.27 -5.50 -26.38
CA ALA A 247 -2.46 -4.24 -27.09
C ALA A 247 -3.51 -4.42 -28.22
N PRO A 248 -4.37 -3.41 -28.47
CA PRO A 248 -4.37 -2.09 -27.82
C PRO A 248 -5.16 -2.05 -26.49
N ARG A 249 -6.18 -2.89 -26.33
CA ARG A 249 -7.25 -2.67 -25.31
C ARG A 249 -6.79 -2.77 -23.86
N ILE A 250 -6.04 -3.81 -23.49
CA ILE A 250 -5.60 -4.01 -22.09
C ILE A 250 -4.56 -2.97 -21.71
N HIS A 251 -3.63 -2.68 -22.62
CA HIS A 251 -2.63 -1.63 -22.48
C HIS A 251 -3.25 -0.27 -22.20
N GLU A 252 -4.21 0.17 -23.03
CA GLU A 252 -4.91 1.44 -22.85
C GLU A 252 -5.66 1.49 -21.51
N GLN A 253 -6.30 0.39 -21.12
CA GLN A 253 -7.04 0.30 -19.86
C GLN A 253 -6.13 0.46 -18.65
N LEU A 254 -4.99 -0.25 -18.65
CA LEU A 254 -3.97 -0.15 -17.60
C LEU A 254 -3.31 1.23 -17.57
N MET A 255 -3.07 1.84 -18.75
CA MET A 255 -2.54 3.21 -18.81
C MET A 255 -3.54 4.22 -18.24
N SER A 256 -4.84 4.06 -18.54
CA SER A 256 -5.89 4.94 -18.03
C SER A 256 -6.08 4.82 -16.51
N GLY A 257 -6.10 3.60 -15.99
CA GLY A 257 -6.38 3.33 -14.57
C GLY A 257 -5.17 3.47 -13.66
N CYS A 258 -4.00 3.03 -14.11
CA CYS A 258 -2.88 2.75 -13.21
C CYS A 258 -1.67 3.67 -13.43
N ALA A 259 -1.49 4.26 -14.63
CA ALA A 259 -0.28 5.02 -14.95
C ALA A 259 -0.08 6.27 -14.10
N SER A 260 -1.15 6.91 -13.62
CA SER A 260 -1.02 8.10 -12.74
C SER A 260 -0.20 7.83 -11.46
N CYS A 261 -0.16 6.57 -11.02
CA CYS A 261 0.59 6.14 -9.84
C CYS A 261 1.84 5.35 -10.23
N HIS A 262 1.73 4.53 -11.29
CA HIS A 262 2.75 3.56 -11.69
C HIS A 262 3.60 3.97 -12.89
N ALA A 263 3.43 5.18 -13.42
CA ALA A 263 4.38 5.74 -14.36
C ALA A 263 5.79 5.80 -13.73
N PRO A 264 6.87 5.84 -14.52
CA PRO A 264 8.24 5.83 -14.00
C PRO A 264 8.53 6.93 -12.96
N ASP A 265 7.83 8.07 -13.08
CA ASP A 265 7.85 9.24 -12.21
C ASP A 265 6.71 9.29 -11.19
N GLY A 266 5.77 8.34 -11.23
CA GLY A 266 4.68 8.22 -10.28
C GLY A 266 5.14 7.74 -8.90
N PHE A 267 4.36 8.00 -7.86
CA PHE A 267 4.71 7.61 -6.48
C PHE A 267 4.84 6.08 -6.27
N ALA A 268 4.18 5.28 -7.11
CA ALA A 268 4.30 3.82 -7.17
C ALA A 268 5.15 3.34 -8.36
N GLY A 269 5.86 4.27 -9.02
CA GLY A 269 6.76 3.99 -10.14
C GLY A 269 7.90 3.05 -9.76
N SER A 270 8.28 2.98 -8.48
CA SER A 270 9.28 2.03 -7.97
C SER A 270 8.71 0.64 -7.67
N SER A 271 7.43 0.39 -7.92
CA SER A 271 6.85 -0.94 -7.67
C SER A 271 7.24 -1.94 -8.76
N ARG A 272 6.92 -3.23 -8.55
CA ARG A 272 7.11 -4.28 -9.56
C ARG A 272 6.28 -4.03 -10.85
N TYR A 273 5.21 -3.24 -10.76
CA TYR A 273 4.40 -2.80 -11.90
C TYR A 273 4.81 -1.37 -12.29
N VAL A 274 5.26 -1.20 -13.54
CA VAL A 274 5.65 0.11 -14.07
C VAL A 274 4.90 0.32 -15.38
N ALA A 275 3.99 1.29 -15.38
CA ALA A 275 3.25 1.68 -16.57
C ALA A 275 4.20 2.30 -17.60
N SER A 276 4.11 1.88 -18.86
CA SER A 276 4.89 2.44 -19.96
C SER A 276 3.97 2.74 -21.13
N ALA A 277 4.26 3.81 -21.88
CA ALA A 277 3.54 4.11 -23.11
C ALA A 277 3.81 3.07 -24.21
N ASP A 278 4.98 2.43 -24.20
CA ASP A 278 5.31 1.31 -25.09
C ASP A 278 4.62 0.02 -24.61
N PRO A 279 3.72 -0.58 -25.41
CA PRO A 279 3.01 -1.80 -25.02
C PRO A 279 3.94 -2.99 -24.76
N VAL A 280 5.08 -3.09 -25.45
CA VAL A 280 6.01 -4.21 -25.26
C VAL A 280 6.69 -4.09 -23.91
N GLN A 281 7.23 -2.92 -23.57
CA GLN A 281 7.80 -2.66 -22.26
C GLN A 281 6.76 -2.78 -21.14
N HIS A 282 5.55 -2.27 -21.35
CA HIS A 282 4.48 -2.34 -20.36
C HIS A 282 4.10 -3.80 -20.06
N LEU A 283 3.96 -4.64 -21.10
CA LEU A 283 3.68 -6.07 -20.93
C LEU A 283 4.76 -6.79 -20.11
N ARG A 284 6.04 -6.46 -20.29
CA ARG A 284 7.13 -7.06 -19.49
C ARG A 284 6.99 -6.81 -18.00
N SER A 285 6.45 -5.65 -17.60
CA SER A 285 6.17 -5.35 -16.18
C SER A 285 4.90 -6.02 -15.66
N VAL A 286 3.95 -6.29 -16.56
CA VAL A 286 2.64 -6.90 -16.26
C VAL A 286 2.74 -8.41 -16.07
N LEU A 287 3.46 -9.12 -16.94
CA LEU A 287 3.51 -10.59 -16.95
C LEU A 287 3.93 -11.21 -15.60
N PRO A 288 4.91 -10.69 -14.84
CA PRO A 288 5.27 -11.24 -13.53
C PRO A 288 4.16 -11.17 -12.47
N LEU A 289 3.09 -10.42 -12.73
CA LEU A 289 1.95 -10.20 -11.83
C LEU A 289 0.70 -10.98 -12.27
N VAL A 290 0.83 -11.76 -13.34
CA VAL A 290 -0.25 -12.49 -13.98
C VAL A 290 0.06 -13.99 -13.96
N VAL A 291 -0.95 -14.78 -13.62
CA VAL A 291 -0.98 -16.24 -13.78
C VAL A 291 -1.86 -16.53 -14.99
N PRO A 292 -1.28 -16.81 -16.18
CA PRO A 292 -2.05 -17.09 -17.38
C PRO A 292 -3.07 -18.21 -17.15
N GLY A 293 -4.32 -17.98 -17.54
CA GLY A 293 -5.44 -18.90 -17.32
C GLY A 293 -6.15 -18.75 -15.97
N SER A 294 -5.67 -17.90 -15.06
CA SER A 294 -6.30 -17.73 -13.73
C SER A 294 -6.25 -16.28 -13.23
N ALA A 295 -7.26 -15.49 -13.60
CA ALA A 295 -7.43 -14.13 -13.11
C ALA A 295 -7.55 -14.07 -11.58
N ALA A 296 -8.27 -15.03 -10.96
CA ALA A 296 -8.52 -15.04 -9.53
C ALA A 296 -7.23 -15.16 -8.68
N THR A 297 -6.20 -15.82 -9.19
CA THR A 297 -4.90 -15.98 -8.52
C THR A 297 -3.84 -14.96 -8.99
N SER A 298 -4.14 -14.17 -10.01
CA SER A 298 -3.24 -13.16 -10.54
C SER A 298 -3.19 -11.91 -9.66
N LEU A 299 -1.99 -11.56 -9.18
CA LEU A 299 -1.79 -10.40 -8.30
C LEU A 299 -2.23 -9.08 -8.94
N LEU A 300 -2.03 -8.90 -10.25
CA LEU A 300 -2.50 -7.71 -10.98
C LEU A 300 -4.02 -7.56 -10.88
N TYR A 301 -4.76 -8.65 -11.09
CA TYR A 301 -6.22 -8.66 -11.02
C TYR A 301 -6.71 -8.39 -9.60
N GLN A 302 -6.13 -9.07 -8.60
CA GLN A 302 -6.44 -8.87 -7.18
C GLN A 302 -6.22 -7.41 -6.75
N ARG A 303 -5.07 -6.83 -7.10
CA ARG A 303 -4.76 -5.44 -6.75
C ARG A 303 -5.61 -4.43 -7.51
N ALA A 304 -5.93 -4.68 -8.78
CA ALA A 304 -6.81 -3.81 -9.55
C ALA A 304 -8.21 -3.69 -8.91
N LYS A 305 -8.76 -4.78 -8.37
CA LYS A 305 -10.02 -4.76 -7.59
C LYS A 305 -9.88 -4.27 -6.13
N GLY A 306 -8.67 -3.88 -5.71
CA GLY A 306 -8.40 -3.28 -4.40
C GLY A 306 -7.91 -4.24 -3.32
N GLU A 307 -7.71 -5.52 -3.62
CA GLU A 307 -7.19 -6.46 -2.62
C GLU A 307 -5.71 -6.20 -2.37
N ALA A 308 -5.38 -5.80 -1.13
CA ALA A 308 -4.02 -5.50 -0.70
C ALA A 308 -3.27 -4.48 -1.59
N HIS A 309 -4.02 -3.61 -2.27
CA HIS A 309 -3.47 -2.48 -2.99
C HIS A 309 -3.47 -1.26 -2.05
N PRO A 310 -2.31 -0.64 -1.74
CA PRO A 310 -2.24 0.49 -0.80
C PRO A 310 -3.08 1.70 -1.22
N GLY A 311 -3.35 1.87 -2.52
CA GLY A 311 -4.21 2.91 -3.05
C GLY A 311 -5.71 2.58 -3.06
N GLY A 312 -6.12 1.43 -2.53
CA GLY A 312 -7.49 0.92 -2.64
C GLY A 312 -7.82 0.33 -4.02
N ALA A 313 -9.11 0.10 -4.28
CA ALA A 313 -9.59 -0.41 -5.57
C ALA A 313 -9.40 0.62 -6.68
N VAL A 314 -8.74 0.19 -7.76
CA VAL A 314 -8.56 1.00 -8.97
C VAL A 314 -9.80 0.87 -9.87
N TRP A 315 -10.33 -0.35 -9.98
CA TRP A 315 -11.56 -0.67 -10.68
C TRP A 315 -12.55 -1.33 -9.73
N GLU A 316 -13.82 -0.95 -9.86
CA GLU A 316 -14.91 -1.49 -9.03
C GLU A 316 -15.11 -2.98 -9.36
N PRO A 317 -15.37 -3.85 -8.37
CA PRO A 317 -15.73 -5.24 -8.64
C PRO A 317 -16.94 -5.32 -9.60
N GLY A 318 -16.77 -6.04 -10.71
CA GLY A 318 -17.78 -6.15 -11.78
C GLY A 318 -17.73 -5.05 -12.85
N SER A 319 -16.76 -4.13 -12.81
CA SER A 319 -16.59 -3.14 -13.87
C SER A 319 -16.09 -3.80 -15.16
N ALA A 320 -16.45 -3.22 -16.32
CA ALA A 320 -16.05 -3.74 -17.63
C ALA A 320 -14.53 -3.79 -17.81
N GLU A 321 -13.81 -2.86 -17.18
CA GLU A 321 -12.35 -2.80 -17.15
C GLU A 321 -11.74 -4.00 -16.44
N LEU A 322 -12.27 -4.32 -15.25
CA LEU A 322 -11.81 -5.45 -14.46
C LEU A 322 -12.20 -6.77 -15.14
N GLU A 323 -13.42 -6.87 -15.69
CA GLU A 323 -13.84 -8.04 -16.47
C GLU A 323 -12.96 -8.27 -17.69
N LEU A 324 -12.64 -7.21 -18.44
CA LEU A 324 -11.76 -7.28 -19.60
C LEU A 324 -10.35 -7.75 -19.22
N LEU A 325 -9.78 -7.23 -18.13
CA LEU A 325 -8.50 -7.71 -17.59
C LEU A 325 -8.61 -9.20 -17.21
N GLY A 326 -9.69 -9.61 -16.55
CA GLY A 326 -9.93 -11.00 -16.17
C GLY A 326 -10.04 -11.93 -17.38
N GLN A 327 -10.74 -11.52 -18.43
CA GLN A 327 -10.88 -12.25 -19.69
C GLN A 327 -9.53 -12.42 -20.39
N TRP A 328 -8.74 -11.35 -20.49
CA TRP A 328 -7.39 -11.42 -21.09
C TRP A 328 -6.48 -12.38 -20.31
N ILE A 329 -6.47 -12.31 -18.98
CA ILE A 329 -5.68 -13.23 -18.14
C ILE A 329 -6.14 -14.67 -18.35
N ASN A 330 -7.46 -14.94 -18.26
CA ASN A 330 -8.02 -16.28 -18.41
C ASN A 330 -7.81 -16.84 -19.83
N ALA A 331 -7.71 -15.98 -20.85
CA ALA A 331 -7.35 -16.36 -22.22
C ALA A 331 -5.85 -16.65 -22.41
N GLY A 332 -5.07 -16.65 -21.33
CA GLY A 332 -3.64 -16.96 -21.36
C GLY A 332 -2.72 -15.75 -21.44
N ALA A 333 -3.24 -14.54 -21.18
CA ALA A 333 -2.46 -13.29 -21.12
C ALA A 333 -1.64 -13.01 -22.40
N LEU A 334 -2.28 -13.17 -23.57
CA LEU A 334 -1.62 -13.10 -24.87
C LEU A 334 -0.96 -11.74 -25.09
N GLY A 335 0.27 -11.77 -25.63
CA GLY A 335 1.06 -10.57 -25.93
C GLY A 335 0.50 -9.70 -27.06
N PRO A 336 1.14 -8.55 -27.36
CA PRO A 336 0.74 -7.70 -28.47
C PRO A 336 0.80 -8.46 -29.80
N VAL A 337 0.09 -7.97 -30.81
CA VAL A 337 0.24 -8.46 -32.18
C VAL A 337 1.71 -8.26 -32.57
N PRO A 338 2.45 -9.31 -32.95
CA PRO A 338 3.79 -9.10 -33.48
C PRO A 338 3.66 -8.23 -34.72
N ASP A 339 4.34 -7.09 -34.74
CA ASP A 339 4.47 -6.29 -35.97
C ASP A 339 5.05 -7.22 -37.02
N THR A 340 4.25 -7.60 -38.02
CA THR A 340 4.67 -8.39 -39.17
C THR A 340 5.56 -7.53 -40.05
N THR A 341 6.74 -7.19 -39.54
CA THR A 341 7.88 -6.80 -40.35
C THR A 341 8.51 -8.12 -40.79
N ALA A 342 8.38 -8.45 -42.07
CA ALA A 342 8.84 -9.72 -42.63
C ALA A 342 10.36 -9.89 -42.43
N VAL A 343 10.75 -10.66 -41.41
CA VAL A 343 12.13 -11.11 -41.23
C VAL A 343 12.22 -12.52 -41.80
N ALA A 344 13.01 -12.66 -42.86
CA ALA A 344 13.30 -13.91 -43.54
C ALA A 344 13.90 -14.95 -42.57
N SER A 345 13.29 -16.13 -42.52
CA SER A 345 13.69 -17.23 -41.64
C SER A 345 14.93 -17.97 -42.15
N ALA A 346 15.86 -18.29 -41.24
CA ALA A 346 16.89 -19.31 -41.44
C ALA A 346 16.47 -20.63 -40.75
N PRO A 347 16.89 -21.81 -41.24
CA PRO A 347 16.42 -23.10 -40.74
C PRO A 347 17.22 -23.60 -39.52
N GLY A 348 16.53 -24.39 -38.68
CA GLY A 348 16.94 -24.73 -37.33
C GLY A 348 17.86 -25.94 -37.15
N SER A 349 18.02 -26.34 -35.89
CA SER A 349 18.74 -27.55 -35.49
C SER A 349 18.09 -28.15 -34.24
N THR A 350 17.71 -29.42 -34.38
CA THR A 350 17.24 -30.34 -33.34
C THR A 350 18.42 -30.98 -32.63
N THR A 351 18.32 -31.23 -31.32
CA THR A 351 18.44 -32.58 -30.69
C THR A 351 18.45 -32.50 -29.15
N SER A 352 17.83 -33.49 -28.53
CA SER A 352 17.84 -33.82 -27.11
C SER A 352 18.46 -35.22 -26.97
N PRO A 353 19.11 -35.56 -25.83
CA PRO A 353 18.75 -36.85 -25.23
C PRO A 353 18.73 -36.90 -23.69
N ALA A 354 18.07 -37.97 -23.24
CA ALA A 354 17.61 -38.33 -21.89
C ALA A 354 18.69 -38.66 -20.84
N THR A 355 18.27 -38.71 -19.57
CA THR A 355 19.07 -39.10 -18.39
C THR A 355 18.48 -40.35 -17.71
N PRO A 356 19.29 -41.33 -17.23
CA PRO A 356 18.79 -42.56 -16.62
C PRO A 356 18.61 -42.49 -15.10
N ALA A 357 17.75 -43.37 -14.59
CA ALA A 357 17.36 -43.56 -13.20
C ALA A 357 18.41 -44.31 -12.34
N ALA A 358 18.48 -44.00 -11.04
CA ALA A 358 19.36 -44.64 -10.05
C ALA A 358 18.57 -45.22 -8.85
N ALA A 359 19.09 -46.34 -8.32
CA ALA A 359 18.52 -47.21 -7.28
C ALA A 359 18.93 -46.80 -5.83
N PRO A 360 18.31 -47.37 -4.77
CA PRO A 360 18.37 -46.83 -3.40
C PRO A 360 19.53 -47.40 -2.55
N THR A 361 19.97 -46.64 -1.55
CA THR A 361 20.99 -47.04 -0.54
C THR A 361 20.49 -46.76 0.91
N PRO A 362 21.08 -47.39 1.95
CA PRO A 362 20.41 -47.75 3.22
C PRO A 362 20.53 -46.67 4.33
N PRO A 363 19.82 -46.83 5.47
CA PRO A 363 19.71 -45.79 6.49
C PRO A 363 20.99 -45.67 7.34
N ALA A 364 21.40 -44.43 7.62
CA ALA A 364 22.48 -44.07 8.52
C ALA A 364 21.96 -43.55 9.89
N PRO A 365 22.75 -43.65 10.97
CA PRO A 365 22.27 -43.66 12.35
C PRO A 365 22.09 -42.28 12.99
N ALA A 366 21.43 -42.31 14.15
CA ALA A 366 20.90 -41.19 14.94
C ALA A 366 21.88 -40.05 15.27
N ALA A 367 21.34 -38.83 15.27
CA ALA A 367 22.02 -37.56 15.49
C ALA A 367 22.44 -37.30 16.95
N ASN A 368 23.65 -36.74 17.11
CA ASN A 368 24.23 -36.24 18.36
C ASN A 368 23.95 -34.72 18.55
N PRO A 369 23.89 -34.18 19.78
CA PRO A 369 23.22 -32.90 20.05
C PRO A 369 24.18 -31.77 20.49
N HIS A 370 24.63 -30.88 19.61
CA HIS A 370 25.29 -29.59 19.98
C HIS A 370 25.19 -28.58 18.82
N ALA A 371 25.09 -27.26 18.96
CA ALA A 371 25.19 -26.35 20.10
C ALA A 371 24.08 -25.30 19.98
N ALA A 372 23.31 -25.12 21.06
CA ALA A 372 22.22 -24.17 21.13
C ALA A 372 22.74 -22.74 20.91
N ASN A 373 22.37 -22.14 19.78
CA ASN A 373 22.12 -20.71 19.76
C ASN A 373 21.08 -20.47 20.87
N PRO A 374 21.24 -19.53 21.82
CA PRO A 374 20.18 -19.22 22.78
C PRO A 374 18.88 -18.77 22.09
N HIS A 375 18.95 -18.43 20.79
CA HIS A 375 17.84 -18.19 19.88
C HIS A 375 17.32 -19.42 19.11
N ALA A 376 17.98 -20.58 19.21
CA ALA A 376 17.46 -21.81 18.64
C ALA A 376 16.22 -22.17 19.46
N GLY A 377 15.05 -21.85 18.90
CA GLY A 377 13.80 -22.43 19.33
C GLY A 377 13.90 -23.96 19.36
N ILE A 378 12.86 -24.58 19.88
CA ILE A 378 12.60 -26.03 19.76
C ILE A 378 13.20 -26.52 18.44
N SER A 379 14.12 -27.48 18.47
CA SER A 379 14.71 -28.04 17.25
C SER A 379 13.56 -28.46 16.35
N LEU A 380 13.28 -27.65 15.35
CA LEU A 380 12.27 -27.91 14.36
C LEU A 380 12.77 -29.13 13.57
N GLY A 381 11.88 -30.10 13.38
CA GLY A 381 12.26 -31.38 12.83
C GLY A 381 12.65 -31.20 11.37
N THR A 382 13.93 -31.11 11.07
CA THR A 382 14.41 -31.21 9.71
C THR A 382 14.05 -32.60 9.18
N TYR A 383 13.28 -32.65 8.10
CA TYR A 383 13.00 -33.93 7.44
C TYR A 383 14.19 -34.24 6.53
N PRO A 384 15.00 -35.28 6.82
CA PRO A 384 16.03 -35.72 5.90
C PRO A 384 15.36 -36.26 4.65
N VAL A 385 15.69 -35.71 3.49
CA VAL A 385 15.11 -36.17 2.21
C VAL A 385 16.10 -37.12 1.53
N LEU A 386 17.28 -36.61 1.16
CA LEU A 386 18.33 -37.36 0.46
C LEU A 386 19.71 -36.87 0.92
N GLY A 387 20.51 -37.76 1.53
CA GLY A 387 21.86 -37.42 2.02
C GLY A 387 21.83 -36.37 3.14
N SER A 388 22.59 -35.27 2.98
CA SER A 388 22.67 -34.17 3.94
C SER A 388 21.68 -33.02 3.69
N LEU A 389 20.71 -33.21 2.78
CA LEU A 389 19.66 -32.23 2.52
C LEU A 389 18.53 -32.36 3.53
N SER A 390 18.11 -31.23 4.08
CA SER A 390 16.95 -31.07 4.94
C SER A 390 15.90 -30.16 4.30
N LEU A 391 14.64 -30.47 4.58
CA LEU A 391 13.51 -29.60 4.27
C LEU A 391 13.14 -28.80 5.53
N ASN A 392 13.00 -27.48 5.39
CA ASN A 392 12.53 -26.59 6.44
C ASN A 392 11.37 -25.77 5.90
N GLY A 393 10.39 -25.43 6.73
CA GLY A 393 9.25 -24.64 6.28
C GLY A 393 8.64 -23.78 7.35
N ARG A 394 7.93 -22.72 6.92
CA ARG A 394 7.06 -21.91 7.78
C ARG A 394 5.79 -21.58 7.02
N PHE A 395 4.68 -21.97 7.63
CA PHE A 395 3.33 -21.72 7.12
C PHE A 395 2.52 -21.03 8.20
N ASP A 396 1.80 -19.97 7.87
CA ASP A 396 0.92 -19.31 8.82
C ASP A 396 -0.48 -19.03 8.30
N LEU A 397 -1.41 -18.92 9.24
CA LEU A 397 -2.77 -18.45 9.06
C LEU A 397 -3.04 -17.39 10.12
N ASN A 398 -3.49 -16.23 9.64
CA ASN A 398 -3.69 -15.03 10.43
C ASN A 398 -5.15 -14.63 10.32
N TYR A 399 -5.88 -14.67 11.43
CA TYR A 399 -7.16 -14.01 11.54
C TYR A 399 -6.94 -12.60 12.06
N GLU A 400 -7.42 -11.61 11.32
CA GLU A 400 -7.29 -10.20 11.64
C GLU A 400 -8.66 -9.57 11.78
N ARG A 401 -8.77 -8.71 12.78
CA ARG A 401 -9.89 -7.77 12.92
C ARG A 401 -9.34 -6.36 12.86
N ARG A 402 -9.82 -5.54 11.94
CA ARG A 402 -9.35 -4.17 11.66
C ARG A 402 -10.51 -3.18 11.71
N ASN A 403 -10.21 -1.88 11.76
CA ASN A 403 -11.17 -0.77 11.61
C ASN A 403 -12.31 -0.82 12.63
N TYR A 404 -12.04 -1.25 13.85
CA TYR A 404 -13.06 -1.37 14.89
C TYR A 404 -13.12 -0.14 15.83
N ASN A 405 -12.42 0.95 15.52
CA ASN A 405 -12.48 2.25 16.20
C ASN A 405 -12.54 2.11 17.75
N ASP A 406 -11.50 1.53 18.36
CA ASP A 406 -11.40 1.26 19.81
C ASP A 406 -12.42 0.25 20.40
N HIS A 407 -13.25 -0.35 19.56
CA HIS A 407 -14.29 -1.31 19.96
C HIS A 407 -14.13 -2.67 19.27
N PRO A 408 -13.13 -3.49 19.68
CA PRO A 408 -12.77 -4.74 19.00
C PRO A 408 -13.91 -5.75 18.85
N PHE A 409 -15.00 -5.61 19.62
CA PHE A 409 -16.15 -6.52 19.59
C PHE A 409 -17.40 -5.93 18.91
N GLN A 410 -17.39 -4.67 18.50
CA GLN A 410 -18.54 -4.07 17.80
C GLN A 410 -18.56 -4.48 16.32
N SER A 411 -19.74 -4.53 15.70
CA SER A 411 -19.96 -5.05 14.35
C SER A 411 -19.22 -4.32 13.23
N GLU A 412 -18.75 -3.08 13.46
CA GLU A 412 -18.13 -2.24 12.44
C GLU A 412 -16.74 -2.73 11.98
N GLY A 413 -16.07 -3.54 12.81
CA GLY A 413 -14.76 -4.09 12.46
C GLY A 413 -14.79 -5.09 11.31
N VAL A 414 -13.83 -4.99 10.40
CA VAL A 414 -13.66 -5.89 9.25
C VAL A 414 -12.80 -7.07 9.65
N ASN A 415 -13.28 -8.28 9.34
CA ASN A 415 -12.54 -9.52 9.55
C ASN A 415 -11.81 -9.93 8.27
N ALA A 416 -10.57 -10.38 8.39
CA ALA A 416 -9.81 -10.93 7.28
C ALA A 416 -9.05 -12.18 7.72
N LEU A 417 -8.99 -13.18 6.84
CA LEU A 417 -8.06 -14.29 6.95
C LEU A 417 -6.92 -14.05 5.95
N ARG A 418 -5.68 -14.13 6.43
CA ARG A 418 -4.48 -13.88 5.64
C ARG A 418 -3.44 -14.96 5.91
N SER A 419 -2.66 -15.29 4.90
CA SER A 419 -1.43 -16.07 5.05
C SER A 419 -0.31 -15.19 4.53
N TYR A 420 0.69 -14.99 5.39
CA TYR A 420 1.80 -14.11 5.11
C TYR A 420 3.08 -14.91 4.86
N HIS A 421 3.30 -15.97 5.64
CA HIS A 421 4.46 -16.86 5.49
C HIS A 421 4.02 -18.15 4.80
N GLN A 422 4.59 -18.38 3.61
CA GLN A 422 4.48 -19.62 2.87
C GLN A 422 5.84 -19.94 2.28
N PHE A 423 6.76 -20.35 3.14
CA PHE A 423 8.13 -20.63 2.75
C PHE A 423 8.46 -22.09 2.94
N LEU A 424 9.15 -22.64 1.94
CA LEU A 424 9.72 -23.98 1.99
C LEU A 424 11.15 -23.87 1.48
N PHE A 425 12.10 -24.29 2.30
CA PHE A 425 13.51 -24.26 1.99
C PHE A 425 14.08 -25.67 1.94
N LEU A 426 14.77 -25.98 0.85
CA LEU A 426 15.68 -27.11 0.77
C LEU A 426 17.06 -26.61 1.17
N THR A 427 17.60 -27.13 2.27
CA THR A 427 18.89 -26.69 2.81
C THR A 427 19.87 -27.83 2.96
N ARG A 428 21.15 -27.53 2.78
CA ARG A 428 22.28 -28.31 3.25
C ARG A 428 23.14 -27.37 4.09
N GLN A 429 23.07 -27.52 5.41
CA GLN A 429 23.75 -26.59 6.31
C GLN A 429 24.17 -27.29 7.61
N SER A 430 25.03 -28.31 7.52
CA SER A 430 25.75 -28.80 8.70
C SER A 430 26.96 -27.90 9.00
N ALA A 431 27.33 -27.80 10.28
CA ALA A 431 28.59 -27.15 10.69
C ALA A 431 29.85 -27.85 10.13
N THR A 432 29.71 -29.12 9.75
CA THR A 432 30.76 -29.96 9.16
C THR A 432 30.70 -30.01 7.63
N ASP A 433 29.62 -29.51 7.01
CA ASP A 433 29.49 -29.56 5.57
C ASP A 433 30.52 -28.61 4.91
N PRO A 434 31.33 -29.09 3.94
CA PRO A 434 32.25 -28.24 3.21
C PRO A 434 31.51 -27.30 2.24
N VAL A 435 30.32 -27.70 1.80
CA VAL A 435 29.46 -26.97 0.87
C VAL A 435 28.08 -26.79 1.49
N MET A 436 27.61 -25.55 1.52
CA MET A 436 26.30 -25.16 1.99
C MET A 436 25.38 -24.84 0.81
N LEU A 437 24.11 -25.13 0.98
CA LEU A 437 23.06 -24.82 0.01
C LEU A 437 21.81 -24.37 0.77
N THR A 438 21.12 -23.36 0.26
CA THR A 438 19.77 -22.98 0.69
C THR A 438 18.99 -22.56 -0.54
N LEU A 439 17.89 -23.23 -0.82
CA LEU A 439 17.02 -22.97 -1.97
C LEU A 439 15.59 -22.80 -1.47
N GLU A 440 14.93 -21.71 -1.83
CA GLU A 440 13.50 -21.56 -1.60
C GLU A 440 12.71 -22.25 -2.70
N ALA A 441 11.96 -23.29 -2.34
CA ALA A 441 11.30 -24.18 -3.28
C ALA A 441 9.93 -23.68 -3.79
N LEU A 442 9.26 -22.77 -3.07
CA LEU A 442 7.91 -22.33 -3.43
C LEU A 442 7.92 -21.14 -4.40
N SER A 443 8.50 -20.01 -3.99
CA SER A 443 8.52 -18.82 -4.85
C SER A 443 9.70 -18.79 -5.81
N LEU A 444 10.72 -19.64 -5.58
CA LEU A 444 12.01 -19.64 -6.29
C LEU A 444 12.71 -18.26 -6.24
N GLN A 445 12.37 -17.44 -5.25
CA GLN A 445 12.90 -16.09 -5.13
C GLN A 445 14.20 -16.03 -4.36
N PHE A 446 14.62 -17.08 -3.66
CA PHE A 446 15.85 -17.08 -2.88
C PHE A 446 16.71 -18.34 -3.13
N TRP A 447 18.01 -18.12 -3.26
CA TRP A 447 19.01 -19.16 -3.30
C TRP A 447 20.34 -18.67 -2.75
N GLU A 448 21.08 -19.54 -2.07
CA GLU A 448 22.41 -19.27 -1.55
C GLU A 448 23.26 -20.55 -1.65
N VAL A 449 24.48 -20.41 -2.14
CA VAL A 449 25.49 -21.48 -2.16
C VAL A 449 26.71 -20.97 -1.42
N GLY A 450 27.30 -21.82 -0.59
CA GLY A 450 28.50 -21.43 0.17
C GLY A 450 29.51 -22.55 0.33
N VAL A 451 30.72 -22.16 0.70
CA VAL A 451 31.82 -23.06 1.01
C VAL A 451 32.45 -22.67 2.34
N ARG A 452 32.83 -23.68 3.12
CA ARG A 452 33.66 -23.47 4.31
C ARG A 452 35.11 -23.27 3.87
N VAL A 453 35.74 -22.23 4.38
CA VAL A 453 37.15 -21.92 4.11
C VAL A 453 37.97 -22.29 5.34
N GLY A 454 38.97 -23.16 5.14
CA GLY A 454 39.89 -23.62 6.18
C GLY A 454 39.56 -25.00 6.77
N PRO A 455 40.53 -25.62 7.46
CA PRO A 455 40.37 -26.95 8.02
C PRO A 455 39.39 -26.97 9.19
N GLU A 456 38.82 -28.14 9.48
CA GLU A 456 37.84 -28.28 10.55
C GLU A 456 38.38 -27.88 11.93
N THR A 457 39.68 -28.11 12.13
CA THR A 457 40.44 -27.87 13.36
C THR A 457 40.76 -26.41 13.63
N TRP A 458 40.53 -25.51 12.67
CA TRP A 458 40.83 -24.09 12.86
C TRP A 458 39.83 -23.47 13.86
N PRO A 459 40.28 -22.78 14.92
CA PRO A 459 39.38 -22.16 15.91
C PRO A 459 38.53 -21.01 15.36
N VAL A 460 38.82 -20.58 14.12
CA VAL A 460 38.05 -19.60 13.37
C VAL A 460 37.30 -20.32 12.26
N LYS A 461 35.98 -20.18 12.25
CA LYS A 461 35.14 -20.68 11.16
C LYS A 461 34.97 -19.57 10.14
N VAL A 462 35.32 -19.84 8.89
CA VAL A 462 35.14 -18.90 7.78
C VAL A 462 34.23 -19.55 6.74
N PHE A 463 33.23 -18.81 6.29
CA PHE A 463 32.32 -19.24 5.25
C PHE A 463 32.23 -18.16 4.19
N ALA A 464 32.42 -18.54 2.93
CA ALA A 464 32.15 -17.67 1.78
C ALA A 464 30.88 -18.16 1.11
N LYS A 465 29.96 -17.26 0.79
CA LYS A 465 28.70 -17.61 0.12
C LYS A 465 28.40 -16.63 -0.99
N GLY A 466 27.62 -17.08 -1.96
CA GLY A 466 27.11 -16.29 -3.07
C GLY A 466 25.69 -16.69 -3.44
N GLY A 467 24.98 -15.76 -4.07
CA GLY A 467 23.60 -15.92 -4.50
C GLY A 467 22.77 -14.71 -4.15
N LYS A 468 21.50 -14.91 -3.82
CA LYS A 468 20.63 -13.83 -3.34
C LYS A 468 20.93 -13.55 -1.88
N VAL A 469 21.93 -12.70 -1.64
CA VAL A 469 22.42 -12.42 -0.29
C VAL A 469 21.43 -11.54 0.47
N LEU A 470 21.04 -12.02 1.64
CA LEU A 470 20.29 -11.27 2.64
C LEU A 470 21.28 -10.48 3.49
N VAL A 471 21.24 -9.13 3.46
CA VAL A 471 22.04 -8.32 4.39
C VAL A 471 21.27 -8.15 5.71
N PRO A 472 21.68 -8.80 6.81
CA PRO A 472 20.98 -8.77 8.06
C PRO A 472 21.15 -7.42 8.77
N PHE A 473 20.03 -6.76 9.02
CA PHE A 473 19.92 -5.54 9.82
C PHE A 473 19.11 -5.81 11.08
N GLY A 474 19.75 -6.12 12.20
CA GLY A 474 18.99 -6.52 13.38
C GLY A 474 19.74 -7.47 14.29
N GLY A 475 19.14 -7.80 15.43
CA GLY A 475 19.56 -8.93 16.26
C GLY A 475 19.19 -10.28 15.63
N GLU A 476 18.05 -10.36 14.95
CA GLU A 476 17.65 -11.56 14.23
C GLU A 476 18.19 -11.53 12.79
N PRO A 477 18.96 -12.54 12.34
CA PRO A 477 19.55 -12.57 11.00
C PRO A 477 18.55 -12.84 9.89
N LEU A 478 17.26 -13.06 10.20
CA LEU A 478 16.20 -13.36 9.22
C LEU A 478 15.23 -12.18 9.09
N PHE A 479 14.27 -12.31 8.16
CA PHE A 479 13.21 -11.36 7.78
C PHE A 479 12.39 -10.70 8.91
N HIS A 480 12.63 -11.02 10.18
CA HIS A 480 11.85 -10.59 11.33
C HIS A 480 12.56 -9.46 12.09
N HIS A 481 12.72 -8.31 11.45
CA HIS A 481 13.21 -7.12 12.13
C HIS A 481 12.05 -6.41 12.84
N ASN A 482 12.34 -5.89 14.04
CA ASN A 482 11.32 -5.35 14.94
C ASN A 482 11.19 -3.81 14.88
N TYR A 483 11.96 -3.15 14.00
CA TYR A 483 12.02 -1.69 13.85
C TYR A 483 10.62 -1.07 13.68
N GLY A 484 10.39 0.11 14.23
CA GLY A 484 9.07 0.75 14.21
C GLY A 484 8.01 0.04 15.07
N GLY A 485 8.37 -1.02 15.81
CA GLY A 485 7.47 -1.77 16.68
C GLY A 485 6.66 -2.85 15.97
N LEU A 486 6.84 -3.00 14.66
CA LEU A 486 6.21 -3.99 13.80
C LEU A 486 7.19 -5.12 13.49
N ALA A 487 6.73 -6.27 12.98
CA ALA A 487 7.63 -7.34 12.53
C ALA A 487 7.09 -8.11 11.34
N GLY A 488 8.00 -8.78 10.64
CA GLY A 488 7.68 -9.53 9.44
C GLY A 488 7.02 -8.63 8.40
N PHE A 489 5.88 -9.05 7.88
CA PHE A 489 5.16 -8.35 6.80
C PHE A 489 4.49 -7.04 7.18
N ASP A 490 4.31 -6.75 8.47
CA ASP A 490 3.79 -5.44 8.89
C ASP A 490 4.88 -4.38 8.92
N GLN A 491 6.14 -4.76 8.74
CA GLN A 491 7.26 -3.84 8.85
C GLN A 491 7.13 -2.73 7.80
N LYS A 492 6.97 -1.49 8.27
CA LYS A 492 6.94 -0.29 7.42
C LYS A 492 8.35 0.29 7.22
N VAL A 493 9.34 -0.13 8.01
CA VAL A 493 10.72 0.35 7.89
C VAL A 493 11.62 -0.77 7.39
N LEU A 494 12.16 -0.56 6.18
CA LEU A 494 13.15 -1.41 5.51
C LEU A 494 12.64 -2.80 5.10
N PRO A 495 12.78 -3.20 3.82
CA PRO A 495 13.18 -4.57 3.59
C PRO A 495 14.62 -4.67 4.09
N VAL A 496 14.96 -5.84 4.59
CA VAL A 496 16.31 -6.39 4.47
C VAL A 496 16.90 -5.91 3.13
N VAL A 497 18.15 -5.42 3.08
CA VAL A 497 18.73 -5.16 1.75
C VAL A 497 18.86 -6.50 1.04
N PHE A 498 17.85 -6.80 0.19
CA PHE A 498 17.83 -7.95 -0.68
C PHE A 498 18.74 -7.62 -1.83
N ALA A 499 19.98 -8.08 -1.75
CA ALA A 499 20.79 -8.13 -2.94
C ALA A 499 20.04 -8.94 -3.99
N ARG A 500 19.97 -8.44 -5.23
CA ARG A 500 19.55 -9.28 -6.34
C ARG A 500 20.52 -10.47 -6.46
N GLU A 501 21.81 -10.17 -6.43
CA GLU A 501 22.91 -11.10 -6.30
C GLU A 501 24.01 -10.47 -5.43
N GLY A 502 24.78 -11.29 -4.73
CA GLY A 502 25.88 -10.81 -3.92
C GLY A 502 26.80 -11.93 -3.44
N LEU A 503 27.82 -11.50 -2.68
CA LEU A 503 28.78 -12.33 -2.00
C LEU A 503 28.82 -11.94 -0.52
N THR A 504 28.95 -12.93 0.35
CA THR A 504 29.13 -12.74 1.78
C THR A 504 30.27 -13.58 2.31
N VAL A 505 31.04 -13.01 3.24
CA VAL A 505 32.04 -13.76 4.01
C VAL A 505 31.66 -13.64 5.49
N ASN A 506 31.37 -14.77 6.12
CA ASN A 506 31.14 -14.89 7.55
C ASN A 506 32.39 -15.42 8.24
N VAL A 507 32.76 -14.81 9.35
CA VAL A 507 33.84 -15.22 10.23
C VAL A 507 33.26 -15.36 11.63
N GLN A 508 33.49 -16.51 12.28
CA GLN A 508 33.08 -16.74 13.66
C GLN A 508 34.24 -17.28 14.49
N ARG A 509 34.42 -16.72 15.69
CA ARG A 509 35.41 -17.19 16.66
C ARG A 509 34.76 -17.30 18.04
N ARG A 510 35.04 -18.41 18.73
CA ARG A 510 34.63 -18.60 20.12
C ARG A 510 35.87 -18.60 21.01
N GLN A 511 35.83 -17.81 22.09
CA GLN A 511 36.87 -17.73 23.10
C GLN A 511 36.21 -17.86 24.49
N GLY A 512 36.14 -19.10 24.98
CA GLY A 512 35.43 -19.42 26.22
C GLY A 512 33.94 -19.04 26.16
N PRO A 513 33.45 -18.16 27.05
CA PRO A 513 32.05 -17.72 27.06
C PRO A 513 31.75 -16.59 26.04
N LEU A 514 32.78 -16.03 25.40
CA LEU A 514 32.64 -14.99 24.38
C LEU A 514 32.57 -15.62 22.99
N THR A 515 31.59 -15.20 22.21
CA THR A 515 31.49 -15.49 20.77
C THR A 515 31.56 -14.18 20.01
N LEU A 516 32.44 -14.11 19.02
CA LEU A 516 32.56 -13.01 18.08
C LEU A 516 32.18 -13.51 16.69
N SER A 517 31.42 -12.70 15.96
CA SER A 517 31.08 -12.94 14.57
C SER A 517 31.29 -11.66 13.75
N GLY A 518 31.72 -11.82 12.51
CA GLY A 518 31.87 -10.74 11.55
C GLY A 518 31.39 -11.21 10.19
N ASP A 519 30.48 -10.47 9.59
CA ASP A 519 30.04 -10.66 8.22
C ASP A 519 30.50 -9.48 7.38
N ALA A 520 30.89 -9.74 6.13
CA ALA A 520 31.17 -8.73 5.12
C ALA A 520 30.38 -9.07 3.85
N TYR A 521 29.72 -8.07 3.27
CA TYR A 521 28.81 -8.22 2.13
C TYR A 521 29.26 -7.34 0.96
N LEU A 522 29.20 -7.90 -0.24
CA LEU A 522 29.31 -7.19 -1.51
C LEU A 522 28.08 -7.54 -2.34
N ILE A 523 27.23 -6.56 -2.63
CA ILE A 523 25.90 -6.82 -3.18
C ILE A 523 25.52 -5.88 -4.32
N ALA A 524 24.60 -6.33 -5.17
CA ALA A 524 23.83 -5.47 -6.06
C ALA A 524 22.75 -4.73 -5.24
N GLY A 525 23.05 -3.48 -4.87
CA GLY A 525 22.22 -2.57 -4.08
C GLY A 525 21.39 -1.56 -4.90
N PHE A 526 20.75 -0.63 -4.20
CA PHE A 526 19.81 0.36 -4.73
C PHE A 526 20.43 1.38 -5.67
N ARG A 527 19.63 1.85 -6.63
CA ARG A 527 19.91 3.02 -7.45
C ARG A 527 18.69 3.93 -7.45
N LEU A 528 18.91 5.24 -7.35
CA LEU A 528 17.85 6.22 -7.58
C LEU A 528 17.56 6.31 -9.07
N ARG A 529 16.27 6.38 -9.41
CA ARG A 529 15.83 6.53 -10.80
C ARG A 529 16.00 7.97 -11.29
N THR A 530 15.67 8.92 -10.43
CA THR A 530 15.90 10.36 -10.63
C THR A 530 16.65 10.90 -9.42
N ALA A 531 17.38 11.99 -9.62
CA ALA A 531 18.25 12.52 -8.58
C ALA A 531 17.48 13.05 -7.35
N ASP A 532 16.24 13.52 -7.56
CA ASP A 532 15.32 14.04 -6.56
C ASP A 532 14.39 12.97 -5.94
N ALA A 533 14.46 11.72 -6.40
CA ALA A 533 13.65 10.66 -5.85
C ALA A 533 13.98 10.41 -4.35
N VAL A 534 12.93 10.18 -3.56
CA VAL A 534 13.07 9.66 -2.20
C VAL A 534 13.26 8.16 -2.29
N LEU A 535 14.29 7.64 -1.65
CA LEU A 535 14.61 6.22 -1.67
C LEU A 535 13.51 5.46 -0.94
N ASN A 536 12.78 4.63 -1.68
CA ASN A 536 11.79 3.76 -1.08
C ASN A 536 12.47 2.51 -0.48
N LEU A 537 12.82 2.62 0.79
CA LEU A 537 13.26 1.50 1.62
C LEU A 537 12.10 0.60 2.06
N GLN A 538 11.05 0.39 1.29
CA GLN A 538 9.98 -0.58 1.59
C GLN A 538 9.81 -1.62 0.47
N SER A 539 10.27 -1.30 -0.74
CA SER A 539 10.14 -2.17 -1.90
C SER A 539 11.37 -3.06 -2.08
N ASP A 540 11.14 -4.35 -2.32
CA ASP A 540 12.14 -5.22 -2.94
C ASP A 540 12.57 -4.66 -4.31
N PHE A 541 13.78 -5.03 -4.74
CA PHE A 541 14.23 -4.83 -6.12
C PHE A 541 13.27 -5.51 -7.10
N ALA A 542 12.76 -4.74 -8.07
CA ALA A 542 12.18 -5.31 -9.27
C ALA A 542 13.28 -5.95 -10.13
N PRO A 543 12.99 -7.02 -10.90
CA PRO A 543 13.98 -7.66 -11.78
C PRO A 543 14.64 -6.70 -12.80
N LEU A 544 13.96 -5.59 -13.11
CA LEU A 544 14.40 -4.57 -14.06
C LEU A 544 15.04 -3.36 -13.39
N ASP A 545 15.10 -3.31 -12.06
CA ASP A 545 15.78 -2.22 -11.38
C ASP A 545 17.27 -2.28 -11.67
N GLU A 546 17.80 -1.14 -12.10
CA GLU A 546 19.24 -0.97 -12.22
C GLU A 546 19.85 -0.99 -10.81
N THR A 547 20.91 -1.78 -10.63
CA THR A 547 21.58 -1.92 -9.33
C THR A 547 22.92 -1.20 -9.32
N ARG A 548 23.34 -0.75 -8.14
CA ARG A 548 24.70 -0.23 -7.89
C ARG A 548 25.40 -1.09 -6.86
N LEU A 549 26.72 -0.98 -6.77
CA LEU A 549 27.48 -1.76 -5.81
C LEU A 549 27.19 -1.27 -4.38
N GLY A 550 26.66 -2.17 -3.55
CA GLY A 550 26.50 -1.99 -2.12
C GLY A 550 27.53 -2.81 -1.34
N LEU A 551 28.03 -2.24 -0.25
CA LEU A 551 29.02 -2.81 0.65
C LEU A 551 28.45 -2.78 2.06
N GLY A 552 28.49 -3.91 2.78
CA GLY A 552 28.00 -3.96 4.14
C GLY A 552 28.90 -4.77 5.06
N ALA A 553 28.68 -4.62 6.35
CA ALA A 553 29.23 -5.52 7.34
C ALA A 553 28.22 -5.75 8.47
N ARG A 554 28.44 -6.81 9.25
CA ARG A 554 27.77 -7.01 10.53
C ARG A 554 28.73 -7.58 11.53
N LEU A 555 28.93 -6.87 12.63
CA LEU A 555 29.75 -7.30 13.75
C LEU A 555 28.83 -7.78 14.87
N GLY A 556 29.09 -8.96 15.40
CA GLY A 556 28.33 -9.54 16.49
C GLY A 556 29.24 -9.96 17.64
N ALA A 557 28.81 -9.71 18.86
CA ALA A 557 29.43 -10.22 20.07
C ALA A 557 28.36 -10.84 20.96
N SER A 558 28.68 -11.95 21.61
CA SER A 558 27.78 -12.59 22.58
C SER A 558 28.56 -13.09 23.77
N TRP A 559 28.07 -12.78 24.97
CA TRP A 559 28.66 -13.18 26.23
C TRP A 559 27.55 -13.59 27.21
N GLY A 560 27.48 -14.90 27.49
CA GLY A 560 26.41 -15.46 28.30
C GLY A 560 25.02 -15.16 27.69
N PRO A 561 24.11 -14.48 28.40
CA PRO A 561 22.78 -14.16 27.91
C PRO A 561 22.73 -12.90 27.04
N ILE A 562 23.82 -12.15 26.93
CA ILE A 562 23.83 -10.84 26.25
C ILE A 562 24.43 -11.01 24.85
N SER A 563 23.75 -10.45 23.86
CA SER A 563 24.22 -10.37 22.49
C SER A 563 24.09 -8.93 21.97
N VAL A 564 25.09 -8.48 21.22
CA VAL A 564 25.15 -7.14 20.62
C VAL A 564 25.54 -7.27 19.17
N TRP A 565 24.87 -6.52 18.30
CA TRP A 565 25.19 -6.46 16.87
C TRP A 565 25.28 -5.01 16.39
N TYR A 566 26.22 -4.75 15.50
CA TYR A 566 26.33 -3.50 14.76
C TYR A 566 26.46 -3.78 13.27
N SER A 567 25.59 -3.18 12.47
CA SER A 567 25.52 -3.40 11.01
C SER A 567 25.65 -2.07 10.25
N PRO A 568 26.81 -1.75 9.67
CA PRO A 568 26.94 -0.67 8.69
C PRO A 568 26.73 -1.16 7.25
N TYR A 569 26.16 -0.31 6.41
CA TYR A 569 26.03 -0.53 4.97
C TYR A 569 26.14 0.78 4.20
N PHE A 570 26.85 0.71 3.09
CA PHE A 570 27.09 1.80 2.18
C PHE A 570 26.64 1.40 0.78
N ASN A 571 25.99 2.32 0.08
CA ASN A 571 25.59 2.11 -1.30
C ASN A 571 25.61 3.42 -2.09
N SER A 572 26.20 3.40 -3.28
CA SER A 572 26.10 4.53 -4.21
C SER A 572 24.74 4.49 -4.89
N LEU A 573 23.98 5.58 -4.80
CA LEU A 573 22.64 5.65 -5.37
C LEU A 573 22.62 6.20 -6.81
N GLY A 574 23.76 6.68 -7.32
CA GLY A 574 23.83 7.49 -8.54
C GLY A 574 23.61 8.98 -8.25
N PHE A 575 23.85 9.83 -9.26
CA PHE A 575 23.73 11.29 -9.17
C PHE A 575 24.59 11.93 -8.06
N GLY A 576 25.78 11.40 -7.82
CA GLY A 576 26.62 11.76 -6.68
C GLY A 576 26.04 11.43 -5.29
N ARG A 577 24.84 10.83 -5.20
CA ARG A 577 24.17 10.50 -3.94
C ARG A 577 24.61 9.14 -3.40
N ARG A 578 24.55 9.01 -2.09
CA ARG A 578 24.90 7.80 -1.34
C ARG A 578 23.89 7.53 -0.23
N LEU A 579 23.73 6.24 0.06
CA LEU A 579 23.03 5.73 1.23
C LEU A 579 24.05 5.21 2.22
N PHE A 580 23.95 5.64 3.48
CA PHE A 580 24.63 5.01 4.61
C PHE A 580 23.58 4.53 5.62
N LEU A 581 23.45 3.21 5.75
CA LEU A 581 22.61 2.58 6.76
C LEU A 581 23.47 2.10 7.91
N GLN A 582 22.99 2.27 9.13
CA GLN A 582 23.59 1.74 10.34
C GLN A 582 22.52 1.24 11.29
N ALA A 583 22.79 0.10 11.93
CA ALA A 583 21.94 -0.44 12.97
C ALA A 583 22.75 -0.93 14.17
N LEU A 584 22.17 -0.80 15.35
CA LEU A 584 22.68 -1.31 16.61
C LEU A 584 21.57 -2.09 17.30
N ASP A 585 21.85 -3.34 17.67
CA ASP A 585 20.90 -4.21 18.36
C ASP A 585 21.53 -4.80 19.62
N VAL A 586 20.73 -4.90 20.66
CA VAL A 586 21.09 -5.55 21.92
C VAL A 586 19.98 -6.51 22.31
N ALA A 587 20.36 -7.75 22.61
CA ALA A 587 19.45 -8.75 23.14
C ALA A 587 19.98 -9.30 24.47
N VAL A 588 19.06 -9.55 25.40
CA VAL A 588 19.33 -10.26 26.65
C VAL A 588 18.35 -11.42 26.74
N TRP A 589 18.87 -12.64 26.73
CA TRP A 589 18.09 -13.86 26.76
C TRP A 589 18.17 -14.54 28.13
N ARG A 590 17.07 -14.49 28.90
CA ARG A 590 16.81 -15.30 30.10
C ARG A 590 18.08 -15.61 30.91
N PRO A 591 18.69 -14.60 31.57
CA PRO A 591 19.91 -14.77 32.36
C PRO A 591 19.68 -15.82 33.46
N ARG A 592 20.11 -17.06 33.21
CA ARG A 592 19.91 -18.20 34.12
C ARG A 592 20.59 -17.95 35.45
N GLY A 593 19.92 -18.34 36.54
CA GLY A 593 20.45 -18.19 37.89
C GLY A 593 20.33 -16.78 38.46
N VAL A 594 19.69 -15.84 37.73
CA VAL A 594 19.29 -14.55 38.28
C VAL A 594 17.77 -14.60 38.53
N PRO A 595 17.32 -14.69 39.79
CA PRO A 595 15.90 -14.80 40.12
C PRO A 595 15.09 -13.69 39.44
N VAL A 596 13.87 -14.03 39.01
CA VAL A 596 12.96 -13.17 38.22
C VAL A 596 13.47 -12.93 36.80
N LEU A 597 14.70 -12.45 36.61
CA LEU A 597 15.24 -12.10 35.28
C LEU A 597 15.38 -13.30 34.35
N GLU A 598 15.58 -14.52 34.87
CA GLU A 598 15.56 -15.75 34.08
C GLU A 598 14.22 -16.02 33.34
N ARG A 599 13.15 -15.32 33.74
CA ARG A 599 11.84 -15.36 33.07
C ARG A 599 11.66 -14.23 32.06
N PHE A 600 12.63 -13.35 31.87
CA PHE A 600 12.53 -12.24 30.93
C PHE A 600 13.52 -12.40 29.77
N SER A 601 13.09 -11.94 28.60
CA SER A 601 13.99 -11.64 27.49
C SER A 601 13.75 -10.21 27.02
N LEU A 602 14.82 -9.50 26.75
CA LEU A 602 14.82 -8.12 26.27
C LEU A 602 15.45 -8.06 24.88
N GLY A 603 14.89 -7.26 23.99
CA GLY A 603 15.51 -6.86 22.75
C GLY A 603 15.34 -5.35 22.56
N ALA A 604 16.37 -4.67 22.10
CA ALA A 604 16.29 -3.27 21.72
C ALA A 604 17.15 -3.05 20.48
N GLY A 605 16.72 -2.17 19.59
CA GLY A 605 17.54 -1.81 18.45
C GLY A 605 17.20 -0.43 17.90
N LEU A 606 18.19 0.14 17.23
CA LEU A 606 18.13 1.43 16.54
C LEU A 606 18.65 1.25 15.13
N LEU A 607 18.00 1.93 14.19
CA LEU A 607 18.38 1.97 12.80
C LEU A 607 18.31 3.40 12.30
N ARG A 608 19.31 3.77 11.50
CA ARG A 608 19.38 5.04 10.81
C ARG A 608 19.84 4.83 9.37
N GLY A 609 19.17 5.47 8.44
CA GLY A 609 19.52 5.47 7.02
C GLY A 609 19.65 6.87 6.48
N ASP A 610 20.87 7.31 6.26
CA ASP A 610 21.21 8.65 5.80
C ASP A 610 21.40 8.65 4.27
N VAL A 611 20.67 9.50 3.57
CA VAL A 611 20.84 9.77 2.14
C VAL A 611 21.45 11.15 1.96
N SER A 612 22.67 11.19 1.42
CA SER A 612 23.48 12.42 1.31
C SER A 612 24.29 12.49 0.01
N GLY A 613 24.91 13.65 -0.23
CA GLY A 613 25.77 13.90 -1.40
C GLY A 613 24.99 14.29 -2.64
N GLY A 614 25.69 14.52 -3.76
CA GLY A 614 25.10 15.02 -5.02
C GLY A 614 25.12 16.54 -5.17
N GLU A 615 25.79 17.26 -4.26
CA GLU A 615 25.96 18.72 -4.30
C GLU A 615 26.64 19.20 -5.59
N ASP A 616 27.75 18.56 -5.97
CA ASP A 616 28.52 18.89 -7.18
C ASP A 616 27.70 18.70 -8.47
N GLU A 617 26.64 17.89 -8.41
CA GLU A 617 25.73 17.63 -9.52
C GLU A 617 24.42 18.44 -9.40
N GLY A 618 24.25 19.25 -8.35
CA GLY A 618 23.07 20.09 -8.12
C GLY A 618 21.84 19.35 -7.58
N TYR A 619 22.01 18.13 -7.08
CA TYR A 619 20.90 17.25 -6.69
C TYR A 619 20.83 16.93 -5.18
N GLY A 620 21.82 17.37 -4.40
CA GLY A 620 21.89 17.09 -2.96
C GLY A 620 22.51 18.21 -2.14
N GLY A 621 22.79 17.91 -0.88
CA GLY A 621 23.39 18.84 0.08
C GLY A 621 22.41 19.38 1.13
N PRO A 622 22.80 20.43 1.87
CA PRO A 622 21.99 20.99 2.94
C PRO A 622 20.56 21.32 2.47
N GLY A 623 19.58 20.65 3.07
CA GLY A 623 18.16 20.80 2.73
C GLY A 623 17.61 19.78 1.74
N ALA A 624 18.45 19.06 0.97
CA ALA A 624 18.06 17.93 0.12
C ALA A 624 18.46 16.57 0.71
N ASP A 625 19.46 16.55 1.58
CA ASP A 625 19.84 15.42 2.40
C ASP A 625 18.73 15.11 3.43
N TYR A 626 18.50 13.82 3.65
CA TYR A 626 17.49 13.34 4.60
C TYR A 626 17.93 12.04 5.24
N TYR A 627 17.25 11.67 6.32
CA TYR A 627 17.45 10.38 6.96
C TYR A 627 16.12 9.71 7.37
N HIS A 628 16.13 8.40 7.32
CA HIS A 628 15.13 7.55 7.94
C HIS A 628 15.64 7.10 9.30
N PHE A 629 14.75 7.01 10.29
CA PHE A 629 15.09 6.49 11.60
C PHE A 629 14.03 5.51 12.07
N ALA A 630 14.48 4.41 12.67
CA ALA A 630 13.59 3.52 13.38
C ALA A 630 14.22 2.92 14.62
N SER A 631 13.37 2.54 15.56
CA SER A 631 13.78 1.90 16.81
C SER A 631 12.83 0.78 17.16
N TYR A 632 13.25 -0.07 18.09
CA TYR A 632 12.34 -0.96 18.78
C TYR A 632 12.81 -1.24 20.20
N LEU A 633 11.83 -1.56 21.04
CA LEU A 633 12.02 -2.18 22.35
C LEU A 633 11.05 -3.35 22.45
N GLN A 634 11.56 -4.49 22.87
CA GLN A 634 10.81 -5.71 23.06
C GLN A 634 11.09 -6.28 24.43
N LEU A 635 10.04 -6.53 25.19
CA LEU A 635 10.08 -7.24 26.44
C LEU A 635 9.20 -8.49 26.32
N ARG A 636 9.75 -9.65 26.69
CA ARG A 636 8.94 -10.87 26.84
C ARG A 636 9.09 -11.42 28.24
N PHE A 637 7.96 -11.82 28.83
CA PHE A 637 7.87 -12.56 30.07
C PHE A 637 7.46 -14.00 29.78
N HIS A 638 8.23 -14.95 30.30
CA HIS A 638 8.08 -16.39 30.07
C HIS A 638 7.58 -17.04 31.37
N PRO A 639 6.25 -17.11 31.60
CA PRO A 639 5.70 -17.86 32.73
C PRO A 639 6.03 -19.36 32.65
N SER A 640 6.22 -19.90 31.45
CA SER A 640 6.72 -21.24 31.17
C SER A 640 7.59 -21.24 29.91
N ASP A 641 8.24 -22.35 29.59
CA ASP A 641 9.10 -22.43 28.40
C ASP A 641 8.31 -22.47 27.07
N TRP A 642 7.01 -22.77 27.13
CA TRP A 642 6.13 -22.86 25.96
C TRP A 642 5.20 -21.65 25.81
N LEU A 643 5.11 -20.77 26.81
CA LEU A 643 4.22 -19.61 26.82
C LEU A 643 5.02 -18.34 27.13
N TYR A 644 4.82 -17.29 26.34
CA TYR A 644 5.31 -15.97 26.69
C TYR A 644 4.28 -14.86 26.46
N LEU A 645 4.34 -13.85 27.31
CA LEU A 645 3.68 -12.57 27.12
C LEU A 645 4.69 -11.59 26.54
N GLN A 646 4.28 -10.79 25.56
CA GLN A 646 5.13 -9.83 24.89
C GLN A 646 4.53 -8.44 25.02
N TYR A 647 5.40 -7.46 25.26
CA TYR A 647 5.19 -6.07 24.90
C TYR A 647 6.28 -5.65 23.93
N ARG A 648 5.91 -4.91 22.89
CA ARG A 648 6.86 -4.34 21.95
C ARG A 648 6.40 -2.96 21.54
N GLN A 649 7.35 -2.06 21.37
CA GLN A 649 7.12 -0.75 20.79
C GLN A 649 8.22 -0.40 19.80
N GLY A 650 7.99 0.60 18.97
CA GLY A 650 9.06 1.25 18.22
C GLY A 650 8.58 2.50 17.50
N LEU A 651 9.51 3.43 17.30
CA LEU A 651 9.31 4.63 16.49
C LEU A 651 9.80 4.35 15.06
N ARG A 652 9.09 4.87 14.06
CA ARG A 652 9.52 4.95 12.67
C ARG A 652 9.34 6.38 12.16
N THR A 653 10.32 6.87 11.42
CA THR A 653 10.26 8.18 10.78
C THR A 653 10.97 8.17 9.44
N PHE A 654 10.48 8.95 8.49
CA PHE A 654 10.97 9.00 7.12
C PHE A 654 11.24 10.42 6.67
N GLY A 655 12.23 10.59 5.80
CA GLY A 655 12.48 11.90 5.16
C GLY A 655 12.92 13.02 6.10
N ASN A 656 13.34 12.72 7.34
CA ASN A 656 13.76 13.74 8.30
C ASN A 656 14.94 14.55 7.74
N ARG A 657 14.87 15.88 7.79
CA ARG A 657 15.94 16.77 7.29
C ARG A 657 16.72 17.45 8.41
N ARG A 658 16.18 17.44 9.63
CA ARG A 658 16.82 17.95 10.84
C ARG A 658 16.65 17.01 12.03
N GLY A 659 17.32 17.34 13.12
CA GLY A 659 17.32 16.53 14.34
C GLY A 659 18.11 15.24 14.21
N LEU A 660 18.10 14.43 15.27
CA LEU A 660 18.80 13.15 15.33
C LEU A 660 17.87 11.94 15.20
N ILE A 661 16.60 12.10 15.56
CA ILE A 661 15.62 11.00 15.69
C ILE A 661 14.31 11.35 14.99
N LEU A 662 13.87 12.59 15.12
CA LEU A 662 12.56 13.06 14.65
C LEU A 662 12.69 14.51 14.16
N ASP A 663 12.22 14.76 12.95
CA ASP A 663 11.95 16.09 12.41
C ASP A 663 10.47 16.42 12.60
N SER A 664 10.15 17.11 13.70
CA SER A 664 8.75 17.40 14.07
C SER A 664 8.04 18.38 13.14
N THR A 665 8.69 18.83 12.07
CA THR A 665 8.15 19.85 11.17
C THR A 665 7.86 19.35 9.78
N ASP A 666 8.33 18.15 9.46
CA ASP A 666 8.10 17.47 8.18
C ASP A 666 7.46 16.10 8.44
N LEU A 667 6.60 16.02 9.47
CA LEU A 667 5.89 14.80 9.81
C LEU A 667 4.80 14.52 8.78
N THR A 668 4.78 13.29 8.33
CA THR A 668 3.79 12.72 7.43
C THR A 668 3.01 11.62 8.15
N ARG A 669 1.96 11.12 7.51
CA ARG A 669 1.20 9.94 7.97
C ARG A 669 2.03 8.65 8.05
N ASP A 670 3.19 8.59 7.39
CA ASP A 670 4.03 7.39 7.41
C ASP A 670 4.90 7.34 8.67
N ASP A 671 5.15 8.50 9.28
CA ASP A 671 5.81 8.66 10.56
C ASP A 671 4.88 8.22 11.69
N GLY A 672 5.34 7.32 12.55
CA GLY A 672 4.48 6.74 13.57
C GLY A 672 5.23 5.93 14.61
N SER A 673 4.53 5.47 15.63
CA SER A 673 5.02 4.44 16.53
C SER A 673 4.00 3.34 16.67
N THR A 674 4.43 2.09 16.59
CA THR A 674 3.55 0.95 16.85
C THR A 674 3.88 0.38 18.22
N HIS A 675 2.83 0.09 18.98
CA HIS A 675 2.87 -0.68 20.21
C HIS A 675 2.10 -1.98 20.00
N ASN A 676 2.61 -3.10 20.49
CA ASN A 676 1.83 -4.32 20.55
C ASN A 676 2.00 -5.06 21.87
N VAL A 677 0.91 -5.67 22.30
CA VAL A 677 0.89 -6.68 23.34
C VAL A 677 0.46 -8.00 22.74
N GLY A 678 0.99 -9.10 23.24
CA GLY A 678 0.51 -10.41 22.82
C GLY A 678 0.85 -11.54 23.76
N ALA A 679 0.10 -12.62 23.65
CA ALA A 679 0.35 -13.88 24.33
C ALA A 679 0.61 -14.95 23.27
N VAL A 680 1.71 -15.69 23.42
CA VAL A 680 2.14 -16.67 22.42
C VAL A 680 2.46 -18.00 23.08
N ALA A 681 1.79 -19.05 22.63
CA ALA A 681 2.08 -20.43 22.97
C ALA A 681 2.86 -21.11 21.83
N ARG A 682 3.84 -21.95 22.17
CA ARG A 682 4.68 -22.69 21.23
C ARG A 682 4.82 -24.14 21.67
N TRP A 683 4.56 -25.07 20.76
CA TRP A 683 4.68 -26.50 21.01
C TRP A 683 5.08 -27.22 19.73
N ARG A 684 6.27 -27.85 19.73
CA ARG A 684 6.76 -28.72 18.64
C ARG A 684 6.61 -28.10 17.24
N GLY A 685 7.09 -26.87 17.07
CA GLY A 685 7.00 -26.14 15.79
C GLY A 685 5.66 -25.48 15.51
N LEU A 686 4.58 -25.88 16.19
CA LEU A 686 3.33 -25.12 16.19
C LEU A 686 3.46 -23.92 17.12
N SER A 687 2.98 -22.76 16.67
CA SER A 687 2.84 -21.56 17.47
C SER A 687 1.47 -20.95 17.27
N ALA A 688 0.87 -20.48 18.35
CA ALA A 688 -0.38 -19.74 18.34
C ALA A 688 -0.17 -18.46 19.14
N GLY A 689 -0.46 -17.30 18.56
CA GLY A 689 -0.26 -16.00 19.18
C GLY A 689 -1.46 -15.10 18.98
N LEU A 690 -1.95 -14.49 20.05
CA LEU A 690 -2.93 -13.41 20.00
C LEU A 690 -2.22 -12.09 20.27
N PHE A 691 -2.36 -11.14 19.35
CA PHE A 691 -1.72 -9.84 19.41
C PHE A 691 -2.74 -8.73 19.23
N HIS A 692 -2.50 -7.61 19.90
CA HIS A 692 -3.22 -6.37 19.69
C HIS A 692 -2.21 -5.28 19.38
N TYR A 693 -2.47 -4.51 18.33
CA TYR A 693 -1.59 -3.48 17.79
C TYR A 693 -2.27 -2.13 17.92
N TRP A 694 -1.53 -1.18 18.51
CA TRP A 694 -1.82 0.24 18.48
C TRP A 694 -0.82 0.93 17.55
N ASN A 695 -1.30 1.49 16.46
CA ASN A 695 -0.51 2.28 15.54
C ASN A 695 -0.81 3.75 15.81
N LEU A 696 0.22 4.49 16.19
CA LEU A 696 0.12 5.88 16.58
C LEU A 696 0.93 6.71 15.58
N GLU A 697 0.30 7.14 14.50
CA GLU A 697 0.89 8.07 13.55
C GLU A 697 1.23 9.41 14.23
N LYS A 698 2.29 10.06 13.74
CA LYS A 698 2.74 11.35 14.30
C LYS A 698 2.08 12.54 13.64
N ALA A 699 1.50 12.33 12.46
CA ALA A 699 0.64 13.27 11.76
C ALA A 699 -0.52 12.51 11.12
N ASP A 700 -1.69 13.16 11.04
CA ASP A 700 -2.87 12.63 10.35
C ASP A 700 -3.26 11.20 10.79
N GLU A 701 -3.52 11.02 12.10
CA GLU A 701 -3.87 9.73 12.73
C GLU A 701 -4.97 8.99 11.95
N LEU A 702 -4.73 7.70 11.68
CA LEU A 702 -5.68 6.82 11.05
C LEU A 702 -6.15 5.76 12.06
N PRO A 703 -7.44 5.39 12.07
CA PRO A 703 -7.91 4.28 12.90
C PRO A 703 -7.53 2.94 12.26
N ASP A 704 -6.23 2.61 12.21
CA ASP A 704 -5.70 1.39 11.61
C ASP A 704 -5.23 0.33 12.63
N ASP A 705 -5.60 0.53 13.91
CA ASP A 705 -5.46 -0.43 15.00
C ASP A 705 -6.11 -1.78 14.65
N PHE A 706 -5.46 -2.86 15.10
CA PHE A 706 -5.95 -4.19 14.77
C PHE A 706 -5.58 -5.27 15.80
N THR A 707 -6.40 -6.30 15.82
CA THR A 707 -6.18 -7.51 16.61
C THR A 707 -5.90 -8.66 15.66
N ARG A 708 -4.89 -9.48 15.98
CA ARG A 708 -4.48 -10.61 15.15
C ARG A 708 -4.31 -11.87 15.98
N LEU A 709 -4.99 -12.93 15.56
CA LEU A 709 -4.69 -14.30 15.95
C LEU A 709 -3.82 -14.93 14.86
N VAL A 710 -2.61 -15.34 15.21
CA VAL A 710 -1.66 -16.02 14.33
C VAL A 710 -1.56 -17.47 14.76
N VAL A 711 -1.71 -18.39 13.81
CA VAL A 711 -1.31 -19.78 13.97
C VAL A 711 -0.25 -20.07 12.92
N ALA A 712 0.94 -20.47 13.35
CA ALA A 712 2.03 -20.79 12.44
C ALA A 712 2.63 -22.14 12.79
N TYR A 713 2.94 -22.92 11.76
CA TYR A 713 3.68 -24.18 11.88
C TYR A 713 5.03 -24.03 11.20
N GLU A 714 6.07 -24.35 11.94
CA GLU A 714 7.45 -24.37 11.51
C GLU A 714 8.02 -25.78 11.67
N PHE A 715 8.85 -26.22 10.73
CA PHE A 715 9.54 -27.51 10.80
C PHE A 715 10.93 -27.42 10.19
#